data_AF-A0A927MP29-F1
#
_entry.id   AF-A0A927MP29-F1
#
_cell.length_a   1.000
_cell.length_b   1.000
_cell.length_c   1.000
_cell.angle_alpha   90.00
_cell.angle_beta   90.00
_cell.angle_gamma   90.00
#
_symmetry.space_group_name_H-M   'P 1'
#
loop_
_entity.id
_entity.type
_entity.pdbx_description
1 polymer ?
#
loop_
_entity_poly.entity_id
_entity_poly.type
_entity_poly.pdbx_seq_one_letter_code
_entity_poly.pdbx_strand_id
1 'polypeptide(L)'
;MRNIKLLFVLLATVISFSFTHVNVSLAEGPNDSAPIYHPSNPNGKKVLFDNSHGQTAGQSDWVIDGAFSDFAEALVAEGYSVEEFRSHSPLTSADLIGYDVFVIPEAQIPFKATEQNVIASFAEQGGGVFFIADHYNADRNLNRWDSNEIMNGWRRGAYNNPTLGMSTTEALALTGVVSSNWLSNEFGVQFRYNALDNTVANQIVSLNESFGITENVNKVSIHAGSTLAITNPEVAKGIVYLPTGLTAVANKWSNSVDQGVYAGGGIDEGPFVAISKKLDGKAAFIGDSSPVEDATPKYLNEETGSKKRTYDGFTADFNGELLVNIINWLATEENYDKFTETSITLDSVTPLLSMELPQNSTEILGEPWRTPNAGYLWYDQSTFAAGSYGSTVSPPATFMYTLQTPPVLDHSGNPFTVTLKVENLQPNQSISGLKMQVYLDGGTAISQIQNSNGSWPSSYGYQDIGALTADNNGVAQKTITMSLNPSVTATSASIRLKDSNGNNLITKAVVLGEVVAEPEEAMQIVENGQYQISLPQALPSLGEAFPVKVQIGGLAAGATVMNAQIQIYLAGGTSVSQIQNADKSWPSSYGYFNIGTLTADASGVASKQVMMRLNPAITASQANIRLRLGSGNNVLTASIQLR
;
A
#
# COMPACT_ATOMS: atom_id res chain seq x y z
N MET A 1 -82.80 11.71 5.25
CA MET A 1 -82.84 10.54 4.36
C MET A 1 -81.47 10.35 3.74
N ARG A 2 -80.90 9.15 3.93
CA ARG A 2 -79.79 8.50 3.18
C ARG A 2 -78.42 9.20 3.05
N ASN A 3 -77.48 8.61 3.79
CA ASN A 3 -76.04 8.45 3.54
C ASN A 3 -75.57 8.61 2.08
N ILE A 4 -74.39 9.22 1.91
CA ILE A 4 -73.24 8.68 1.16
C ILE A 4 -71.99 9.41 1.70
N LYS A 5 -71.08 8.67 2.33
CA LYS A 5 -69.68 9.10 2.56
C LYS A 5 -68.88 8.65 1.34
N LEU A 6 -68.42 9.59 0.51
CA LEU A 6 -67.40 9.31 -0.50
C LEU A 6 -66.02 9.51 0.14
N LEU A 7 -65.29 8.41 0.31
CA LEU A 7 -63.90 8.40 0.72
C LEU A 7 -63.06 8.59 -0.55
N PHE A 8 -62.47 9.79 -0.73
CA PHE A 8 -61.46 10.01 -1.77
C PHE A 8 -60.12 9.51 -1.24
N VAL A 9 -59.65 8.36 -1.76
CA VAL A 9 -58.27 7.89 -1.58
C VAL A 9 -57.42 8.66 -2.60
N LEU A 10 -56.65 9.63 -2.12
CA LEU A 10 -55.64 10.31 -2.91
C LEU A 10 -54.38 9.43 -2.91
N LEU A 11 -54.18 8.68 -3.99
CA LEU A 11 -52.94 7.91 -4.19
C LEU A 11 -51.85 8.88 -4.65
N ALA A 12 -51.09 9.42 -3.70
CA ALA A 12 -49.90 10.21 -3.99
C ALA A 12 -48.75 9.25 -4.37
N THR A 13 -48.44 9.18 -5.65
CA THR A 13 -47.24 8.53 -6.18
C THR A 13 -46.02 9.35 -5.74
N VAL A 14 -45.36 8.93 -4.66
CA VAL A 14 -44.04 9.43 -4.29
C VAL A 14 -43.05 8.83 -5.29
N ILE A 15 -42.65 9.62 -6.29
CA ILE A 15 -41.53 9.31 -7.16
C ILE A 15 -40.28 9.57 -6.31
N SER A 16 -39.76 8.52 -5.67
CA SER A 16 -38.45 8.53 -5.05
C SER A 16 -37.39 8.66 -6.15
N PHE A 17 -36.91 9.87 -6.39
CA PHE A 17 -35.67 10.08 -7.12
C PHE A 17 -34.53 9.56 -6.24
N SER A 18 -34.08 8.34 -6.52
CA SER A 18 -32.77 7.87 -6.05
C SER A 18 -31.71 8.69 -6.78
N PHE A 19 -31.26 9.78 -6.16
CA PHE A 19 -30.00 10.41 -6.56
C PHE A 19 -28.89 9.43 -6.24
N THR A 20 -28.36 8.75 -7.25
CA THR A 20 -27.03 8.15 -7.15
C THR A 20 -26.05 9.31 -7.04
N HIS A 21 -25.57 9.57 -5.82
CA HIS A 21 -24.41 10.44 -5.62
C HIS A 21 -23.24 9.81 -6.38
N VAL A 22 -22.88 10.41 -7.50
CA VAL A 22 -21.58 10.19 -8.11
C VAL A 22 -20.60 10.89 -7.16
N ASN A 23 -19.96 10.14 -6.28
CA ASN A 23 -18.86 10.67 -5.47
C ASN A 23 -17.73 11.00 -6.45
N VAL A 24 -17.71 12.24 -6.93
CA VAL A 24 -16.50 12.83 -7.49
C VAL A 24 -15.62 13.05 -6.27
N SER A 25 -14.69 12.12 -6.01
CA SER A 25 -13.74 12.24 -4.90
C SER A 25 -13.02 13.58 -5.02
N LEU A 26 -13.33 14.51 -4.12
CA LEU A 26 -12.53 15.70 -3.90
C LEU A 26 -11.20 15.25 -3.31
N ALA A 27 -10.13 16.01 -3.55
CA ALA A 27 -8.94 15.81 -2.74
C ALA A 27 -9.31 16.18 -1.30
N GLU A 28 -9.16 15.24 -0.38
CA GLU A 28 -9.44 15.49 1.04
C GLU A 28 -8.45 16.52 1.61
N GLY A 29 -8.76 17.08 2.76
CA GLY A 29 -7.87 17.97 3.49
C GLY A 29 -8.08 17.89 5.00
N PRO A 30 -7.42 18.78 5.76
CA PRO A 30 -7.43 18.72 7.22
C PRO A 30 -8.79 18.94 7.89
N ASN A 31 -9.80 19.39 7.14
CA ASN A 31 -11.16 19.60 7.65
C ASN A 31 -12.12 18.45 7.28
N ASP A 32 -11.69 17.51 6.45
CA ASP A 32 -12.48 16.32 6.12
C ASP A 32 -12.37 15.28 7.24
N SER A 33 -13.37 14.40 7.31
CA SER A 33 -13.34 13.31 8.29
C SER A 33 -12.11 12.43 8.08
N ALA A 34 -11.36 12.20 9.15
CA ALA A 34 -10.21 11.31 9.09
C ALA A 34 -10.66 9.85 8.87
N PRO A 35 -9.89 9.05 8.13
CA PRO A 35 -10.12 7.61 8.04
C PRO A 35 -9.98 6.97 9.43
N ILE A 36 -10.85 5.99 9.68
CA ILE A 36 -10.85 5.17 10.89
C ILE A 36 -11.08 3.72 10.48
N TYR A 37 -10.19 2.84 10.93
CA TYR A 37 -10.33 1.40 10.77
C TYR A 37 -10.67 0.73 12.09
N HIS A 38 -11.64 -0.17 12.02
CA HIS A 38 -12.11 -0.94 13.15
C HIS A 38 -11.80 -2.43 12.95
N PRO A 39 -11.16 -3.06 13.95
CA PRO A 39 -10.85 -4.48 13.91
C PRO A 39 -12.11 -5.31 14.10
N SER A 40 -12.16 -6.47 13.45
CA SER A 40 -13.25 -7.44 13.68
C SER A 40 -13.19 -8.06 15.08
N ASN A 41 -11.98 -8.20 15.64
CA ASN A 41 -11.74 -8.70 16.99
C ASN A 41 -10.90 -7.66 17.76
N PRO A 42 -11.53 -6.67 18.42
CA PRO A 42 -10.79 -5.60 19.08
C PRO A 42 -9.98 -6.11 20.28
N ASN A 43 -8.71 -5.72 20.34
CA ASN A 43 -7.82 -5.91 21.49
C ASN A 43 -8.01 -4.82 22.56
N GLY A 44 -8.84 -3.80 22.28
CA GLY A 44 -9.16 -2.70 23.18
C GLY A 44 -8.20 -1.52 23.12
N LYS A 45 -7.18 -1.57 22.26
CA LYS A 45 -6.15 -0.55 22.10
C LYS A 45 -6.36 0.28 20.82
N LYS A 46 -5.88 1.52 20.83
CA LYS A 46 -6.00 2.46 19.71
C LYS A 46 -4.67 3.07 19.30
N VAL A 47 -4.50 3.23 17.99
CA VAL A 47 -3.32 3.83 17.37
C VAL A 47 -3.75 5.04 16.54
N LEU A 48 -3.12 6.19 16.78
CA LEU A 48 -3.34 7.43 16.05
C LEU A 48 -2.15 7.74 15.15
N PHE A 49 -2.35 7.98 13.86
CA PHE A 49 -1.32 8.35 12.90
C PHE A 49 -1.41 9.84 12.56
N ASP A 50 -0.32 10.57 12.68
CA ASP A 50 -0.29 11.99 12.31
C ASP A 50 -0.44 12.22 10.80
N ASN A 51 -1.34 13.12 10.42
CA ASN A 51 -1.45 13.71 9.08
C ASN A 51 -1.66 15.24 9.15
N SER A 52 -1.10 15.88 10.19
CA SER A 52 -1.17 17.34 10.39
C SER A 52 0.13 18.09 10.06
N HIS A 53 1.23 17.36 9.81
CA HIS A 53 2.56 17.90 9.56
C HIS A 53 3.10 17.58 8.17
N GLY A 54 2.23 17.52 7.16
CA GLY A 54 2.63 17.37 5.77
C GLY A 54 2.98 15.94 5.35
N GLN A 55 2.37 14.92 5.96
CA GLN A 55 2.58 13.51 5.62
C GLN A 55 2.16 13.14 4.18
N THR A 56 1.48 14.04 3.49
CA THR A 56 1.12 13.94 2.07
C THR A 56 1.97 14.86 1.19
N ALA A 57 3.09 15.39 1.66
CA ALA A 57 3.93 16.27 0.84
C ALA A 57 4.80 15.47 -0.14
N GLY A 58 5.07 16.07 -1.30
CA GLY A 58 6.00 15.52 -2.29
C GLY A 58 5.58 14.19 -2.92
N GLN A 59 6.37 13.13 -2.71
CA GLN A 59 6.36 11.93 -3.58
C GLN A 59 5.56 10.74 -3.03
N SER A 60 5.15 10.77 -1.76
CA SER A 60 4.42 9.69 -1.09
C SER A 60 3.23 10.24 -0.28
N ASP A 61 2.45 9.33 0.30
CA ASP A 61 1.29 9.61 1.16
C ASP A 61 1.40 8.73 2.40
N TRP A 62 2.13 9.16 3.43
CA TRP A 62 2.36 8.36 4.65
C TRP A 62 1.15 8.39 5.59
N VAL A 63 0.01 7.94 5.07
CA VAL A 63 -1.32 7.99 5.69
C VAL A 63 -1.94 6.60 5.66
N ILE A 64 -2.87 6.31 6.58
CA ILE A 64 -3.36 4.94 6.84
C ILE A 64 -4.21 4.36 5.71
N ASP A 65 -4.66 5.19 4.77
CA ASP A 65 -5.37 4.77 3.56
C ASP A 65 -4.65 5.20 2.27
N GLY A 66 -3.36 5.48 2.41
CA GLY A 66 -2.38 5.71 1.35
C GLY A 66 -1.19 4.78 1.55
N ALA A 67 0.02 5.27 1.29
CA ALA A 67 1.26 4.47 1.32
C ALA A 67 1.50 3.69 2.63
N PHE A 68 0.77 3.91 3.74
CA PHE A 68 0.86 3.11 4.97
C PHE A 68 -0.36 2.18 5.18
N SER A 69 -1.12 1.88 4.13
CA SER A 69 -2.35 1.09 4.22
C SER A 69 -2.10 -0.36 4.65
N ASP A 70 -1.08 -1.03 4.12
CA ASP A 70 -0.72 -2.38 4.53
C ASP A 70 -0.31 -2.43 6.02
N PHE A 71 0.39 -1.39 6.49
CA PHE A 71 0.74 -1.28 7.92
C PHE A 71 -0.52 -1.09 8.76
N ALA A 72 -1.43 -0.19 8.37
CA ALA A 72 -2.69 0.01 9.07
C ALA A 72 -3.55 -1.26 9.09
N GLU A 73 -3.64 -1.98 7.97
CA GLU A 73 -4.36 -3.25 7.87
C GLU A 73 -3.75 -4.34 8.76
N ALA A 74 -2.42 -4.41 8.86
CA ALA A 74 -1.74 -5.33 9.77
C ALA A 74 -2.07 -5.02 11.23
N LEU A 75 -2.11 -3.75 11.63
CA LEU A 75 -2.53 -3.35 12.99
C LEU A 75 -4.01 -3.68 13.25
N VAL A 76 -4.88 -3.51 12.26
CA VAL A 76 -6.29 -3.91 12.36
C VAL A 76 -6.42 -5.42 12.53
N ALA A 77 -5.56 -6.21 11.87
CA ALA A 77 -5.52 -7.67 12.03
C ALA A 77 -5.07 -8.09 13.45
N GLU A 78 -4.17 -7.32 14.08
CA GLU A 78 -3.77 -7.47 15.49
C GLU A 78 -4.83 -6.98 16.49
N GLY A 79 -5.94 -6.43 16.00
CA GLY A 79 -7.07 -6.02 16.83
C GLY A 79 -7.03 -4.56 17.27
N TYR A 80 -6.13 -3.72 16.74
CA TYR A 80 -6.11 -2.29 17.04
C TYR A 80 -7.22 -1.54 16.29
N SER A 81 -7.80 -0.52 16.93
CA SER A 81 -8.48 0.54 16.17
C SER A 81 -7.42 1.54 15.69
N VAL A 82 -7.42 1.82 14.40
CA VAL A 82 -6.42 2.70 13.77
C VAL A 82 -7.14 3.93 13.24
N GLU A 83 -6.63 5.11 13.56
CA GLU A 83 -7.22 6.39 13.17
C GLU A 83 -6.13 7.35 12.73
N GLU A 84 -6.49 8.29 11.86
CA GLU A 84 -5.62 9.36 11.42
C GLU A 84 -5.96 10.68 12.13
N PHE A 85 -4.94 11.46 12.48
CA PHE A 85 -5.09 12.81 13.01
C PHE A 85 -4.96 13.84 11.88
N ARG A 86 -6.08 14.49 11.55
CA ARG A 86 -6.15 15.61 10.61
C ARG A 86 -6.45 16.90 11.34
N SER A 87 -5.61 17.92 11.17
CA SER A 87 -5.83 19.22 11.80
C SER A 87 -5.01 20.34 11.14
N HIS A 88 -5.55 21.57 11.16
CA HIS A 88 -4.78 22.81 10.95
C HIS A 88 -4.29 23.43 12.27
N SER A 89 -4.92 23.06 13.37
CA SER A 89 -4.57 23.54 14.70
C SER A 89 -3.40 22.71 15.23
N PRO A 90 -2.48 23.32 15.99
CA PRO A 90 -1.39 22.58 16.63
C PRO A 90 -1.92 21.43 17.48
N LEU A 91 -1.20 20.31 17.49
CA LEU A 91 -1.50 19.15 18.33
C LEU A 91 -1.58 19.54 19.80
N THR A 92 -2.63 19.09 20.48
CA THR A 92 -2.84 19.31 21.92
C THR A 92 -2.96 17.99 22.66
N SER A 93 -2.78 18.02 23.99
CA SER A 93 -2.96 16.81 24.81
C SER A 93 -4.37 16.22 24.70
N ALA A 94 -5.39 17.03 24.40
CA ALA A 94 -6.77 16.55 24.26
C ALA A 94 -6.94 15.63 23.04
N ASP A 95 -6.15 15.86 21.99
CA ASP A 95 -6.20 15.08 20.76
C ASP A 95 -5.63 13.66 20.95
N LEU A 96 -4.76 13.48 21.95
CA LEU A 96 -4.14 12.19 22.27
C LEU A 96 -4.88 11.39 23.35
N ILE A 97 -5.91 11.97 23.99
CA ILE A 97 -6.66 11.28 25.05
C ILE A 97 -7.37 10.04 24.49
N GLY A 98 -7.10 8.89 25.10
CA GLY A 98 -7.75 7.62 24.76
C GLY A 98 -7.10 6.84 23.63
N TYR A 99 -5.94 7.30 23.13
CA TYR A 99 -5.04 6.51 22.29
C TYR A 99 -3.91 5.92 23.13
N ASP A 100 -3.44 4.75 22.72
CA ASP A 100 -2.33 4.05 23.37
C ASP A 100 -1.01 4.31 22.64
N VAL A 101 -1.07 4.47 21.32
CA VAL A 101 0.12 4.74 20.50
C VAL A 101 -0.14 5.90 19.54
N PHE A 102 0.82 6.83 19.46
CA PHE A 102 0.86 7.90 18.46
C PHE A 102 2.01 7.66 17.48
N VAL A 103 1.69 7.50 16.20
CA VAL A 103 2.66 7.28 15.13
C VAL A 103 2.84 8.59 14.38
N ILE A 104 4.10 8.96 14.12
CA ILE A 104 4.49 10.14 13.37
C ILE A 104 5.21 9.67 12.10
N PRO A 105 4.46 9.52 10.99
CA PRO A 105 5.02 9.20 9.69
C PRO A 105 5.74 10.42 9.11
N GLU A 106 6.96 10.22 8.58
CA GLU A 106 7.82 11.17 7.87
C GLU A 106 7.29 12.61 7.81
N ALA A 107 7.34 13.32 8.94
CA ALA A 107 6.81 14.67 9.02
C ALA A 107 7.61 15.60 8.10
N GLN A 108 6.90 16.53 7.46
CA GLN A 108 7.44 17.47 6.47
C GLN A 108 7.21 18.93 6.87
N ILE A 109 6.60 19.19 8.04
CA ILE A 109 6.48 20.51 8.66
C ILE A 109 6.96 20.38 10.11
N PRO A 110 7.87 21.26 10.58
CA PRO A 110 8.42 21.14 11.93
C PRO A 110 7.38 21.39 13.01
N PHE A 111 7.41 20.56 14.06
CA PHE A 111 6.60 20.72 15.26
C PHE A 111 6.94 22.01 16.00
N LYS A 112 5.92 22.67 16.54
CA LYS A 112 6.11 23.76 17.49
C LYS A 112 6.61 23.22 18.83
N ALA A 113 7.25 24.08 19.62
CA ALA A 113 7.70 23.72 20.97
C ALA A 113 6.55 23.18 21.85
N THR A 114 5.34 23.71 21.66
CA THR A 114 4.14 23.24 22.37
C THR A 114 3.75 21.81 21.99
N GLU A 115 3.92 21.42 20.74
CA GLU A 115 3.57 20.10 20.22
C GLU A 115 4.62 19.06 20.65
N GLN A 116 5.91 19.43 20.61
CA GLN A 116 7.00 18.62 21.18
C GLN A 116 6.72 18.28 22.65
N ASN A 117 6.29 19.26 23.45
CA ASN A 117 5.91 19.04 24.85
C ASN A 117 4.69 18.12 24.99
N VAL A 118 3.70 18.22 24.10
CA VAL A 118 2.52 17.35 24.10
C VAL A 118 2.92 15.90 23.82
N ILE A 119 3.78 15.67 22.82
CA ILE A 119 4.28 14.33 22.46
C ILE A 119 5.08 13.74 23.61
N ALA A 120 6.02 14.51 24.17
CA ALA A 120 6.81 14.07 25.32
C ALA A 120 5.93 13.75 26.55
N SER A 121 4.92 14.59 26.82
CA SER A 121 3.98 14.39 27.94
C SER A 121 3.08 13.18 27.73
N PHE A 122 2.70 12.86 26.49
CA PHE A 122 1.92 11.67 26.17
C PHE A 122 2.72 10.41 26.47
N ALA A 123 3.99 10.36 26.04
CA ALA A 123 4.89 9.27 26.40
C ALA A 123 5.13 9.21 27.92
N GLU A 124 5.33 10.35 28.58
CA GLU A 124 5.54 10.41 30.03
C GLU A 124 4.39 9.79 30.84
N GLN A 125 3.16 9.86 30.32
CA GLN A 125 1.94 9.37 30.97
C GLN A 125 1.55 7.93 30.55
N GLY A 126 2.48 7.16 29.96
CA GLY A 126 2.24 5.76 29.60
C GLY A 126 1.94 5.51 28.12
N GLY A 127 1.87 6.55 27.30
CA GLY A 127 1.67 6.42 25.85
C GLY A 127 2.92 5.88 25.13
N GLY A 128 2.70 5.22 24.00
CA GLY A 128 3.75 4.83 23.06
C GLY A 128 3.88 5.83 21.91
N VAL A 129 5.09 6.24 21.52
CA VAL A 129 5.30 7.10 20.35
C VAL A 129 6.18 6.42 19.32
N PHE A 130 5.75 6.35 18.06
CA PHE A 130 6.58 5.80 16.98
C PHE A 130 6.98 6.90 16.00
N PHE A 131 8.27 7.23 15.96
CA PHE A 131 8.85 8.17 15.01
C PHE A 131 9.38 7.43 13.80
N ILE A 132 8.79 7.71 12.64
CA ILE A 132 9.26 7.19 11.34
C ILE A 132 9.80 8.39 10.59
N ALA A 133 11.12 8.47 10.44
CA ALA A 133 11.78 9.54 9.72
C ALA A 133 12.27 9.05 8.35
N ASP A 134 12.97 9.94 7.66
CA ASP A 134 13.76 9.62 6.48
C ASP A 134 15.11 10.38 6.56
N HIS A 135 15.94 10.20 5.55
CA HIS A 135 17.29 10.73 5.47
C HIS A 135 17.39 12.25 5.36
N TYR A 136 18.60 12.79 5.54
CA TYR A 136 18.87 14.20 5.21
C TYR A 136 18.73 14.42 3.69
N ASN A 137 18.22 15.57 3.25
CA ASN A 137 17.75 15.86 1.89
C ASN A 137 16.46 15.08 1.50
N ALA A 138 15.61 14.82 2.49
CA ALA A 138 14.22 14.35 2.35
C ALA A 138 13.19 15.48 2.62
N ASP A 139 13.52 16.73 2.27
CA ASP A 139 12.58 17.86 2.19
C ASP A 139 11.69 17.70 0.94
N ARG A 140 10.43 17.35 1.17
CA ARG A 140 9.45 16.95 0.14
C ARG A 140 8.56 18.10 -0.32
N ASN A 141 8.50 19.20 0.43
CA ASN A 141 7.70 20.40 0.15
C ASN A 141 8.54 21.68 -0.06
N LEU A 142 9.87 21.59 0.02
CA LEU A 142 10.81 22.69 -0.18
C LEU A 142 10.73 23.78 0.88
N ASN A 143 10.40 23.38 2.10
CA ASN A 143 10.39 24.28 3.24
C ASN A 143 11.74 24.37 3.97
N ARG A 144 12.78 23.66 3.49
CA ARG A 144 14.14 23.55 4.04
C ARG A 144 14.25 22.66 5.27
N TRP A 145 13.20 21.94 5.66
CA TRP A 145 13.24 21.03 6.78
C TRP A 145 13.19 19.59 6.26
N ASP A 146 14.21 18.83 6.58
CA ASP A 146 14.21 17.39 6.36
C ASP A 146 13.47 16.66 7.50
N SER A 147 12.93 15.47 7.23
CA SER A 147 12.15 14.74 8.23
C SER A 147 12.96 14.42 9.49
N ASN A 148 14.21 13.98 9.35
CA ASN A 148 15.10 13.76 10.51
C ASN A 148 15.34 15.02 11.34
N GLU A 149 15.47 16.18 10.71
CA GLU A 149 15.60 17.49 11.37
C GLU A 149 14.34 17.88 12.12
N ILE A 150 13.18 17.63 11.52
CA ILE A 150 11.87 17.85 12.15
C ILE A 150 11.74 17.01 13.42
N MET A 151 12.05 15.71 13.34
CA MET A 151 11.99 14.83 14.50
C MET A 151 12.99 15.25 15.58
N ASN A 152 14.20 15.62 15.20
CA ASN A 152 15.22 16.13 16.12
C ASN A 152 14.81 17.47 16.76
N GLY A 153 14.09 18.32 16.03
CA GLY A 153 13.67 19.65 16.45
C GLY A 153 14.67 20.77 16.09
N TRP A 154 15.56 20.54 15.12
CA TRP A 154 16.44 21.60 14.61
C TRP A 154 16.93 21.33 13.18
N ARG A 155 17.15 22.42 12.42
CA ARG A 155 17.73 22.40 11.07
C ARG A 155 19.25 22.51 11.10
N ARG A 156 19.93 21.66 10.32
CA ARG A 156 21.38 21.64 10.08
C ARG A 156 21.83 22.99 9.53
N GLY A 157 22.83 23.60 10.15
CA GLY A 157 23.33 24.91 9.73
C GLY A 157 22.48 26.11 10.10
N ALA A 158 21.32 25.90 10.75
CA ALA A 158 20.38 26.95 11.08
C ALA A 158 19.89 26.90 12.53
N TYR A 159 20.64 26.27 13.43
CA TYR A 159 20.26 26.11 14.84
C TYR A 159 19.91 27.43 15.56
N ASN A 160 20.61 28.53 15.27
CA ASN A 160 20.33 29.82 15.93
C ASN A 160 19.12 30.56 15.33
N ASN A 161 18.71 30.19 14.11
CA ASN A 161 17.58 30.78 13.44
C ASN A 161 16.91 29.72 12.53
N PRO A 162 15.88 29.02 13.01
CA PRO A 162 15.19 27.98 12.24
C PRO A 162 14.60 28.49 10.91
N THR A 163 14.40 29.81 10.78
CA THR A 163 13.87 30.46 9.57
C THR A 163 14.95 31.09 8.68
N LEU A 164 16.23 30.78 8.92
CA LEU A 164 17.33 31.29 8.11
C LEU A 164 17.09 30.96 6.62
N GLY A 165 17.24 31.95 5.74
CA GLY A 165 17.04 31.77 4.29
C GLY A 165 15.59 31.78 3.83
N MET A 166 14.61 31.95 4.73
CA MET A 166 13.19 32.02 4.41
C MET A 166 12.70 33.46 4.18
N SER A 167 11.65 33.62 3.38
CA SER A 167 10.88 34.86 3.28
C SER A 167 10.11 35.16 4.58
N THR A 168 9.62 36.40 4.72
CA THR A 168 8.81 36.79 5.88
C THR A 168 7.56 35.92 6.05
N THR A 169 6.91 35.53 4.94
CA THR A 169 5.68 34.73 5.01
C THR A 169 5.95 33.28 5.41
N GLU A 170 7.03 32.67 4.87
CA GLU A 170 7.49 31.35 5.31
C GLU A 170 7.84 31.35 6.81
N ALA A 171 8.56 32.38 7.28
CA ALA A 171 8.89 32.52 8.69
C ALA A 171 7.65 32.66 9.59
N LEU A 172 6.60 33.33 9.12
CA LEU A 172 5.32 33.42 9.84
C LEU A 172 4.60 32.07 9.93
N ALA A 173 4.67 31.23 8.90
CA ALA A 173 4.10 29.89 8.92
C ALA A 173 4.74 29.00 10.00
N LEU A 174 6.00 29.26 10.35
CA LEU A 174 6.75 28.56 11.40
C LEU A 174 6.67 29.23 12.78
N THR A 175 5.68 30.09 13.02
CA THR A 175 5.50 30.72 14.34
C THR A 175 5.34 29.67 15.44
N GLY A 176 6.24 29.70 16.43
CA GLY A 176 6.27 28.76 17.56
C GLY A 176 7.26 27.60 17.39
N VAL A 177 7.88 27.47 16.23
CA VAL A 177 9.01 26.56 15.99
C VAL A 177 10.28 27.17 16.58
N VAL A 178 11.00 26.37 17.37
CA VAL A 178 12.27 26.75 17.97
C VAL A 178 13.25 25.60 17.79
N SER A 179 14.52 25.92 17.57
CA SER A 179 15.56 24.89 17.57
C SER A 179 15.81 24.40 19.00
N SER A 180 15.78 23.07 19.21
CA SER A 180 16.04 22.47 20.52
C SER A 180 16.48 21.02 20.38
N ASN A 181 17.27 20.51 21.33
CA ASN A 181 17.66 19.09 21.35
C ASN A 181 16.60 18.17 21.99
N TRP A 182 15.31 18.46 21.79
CA TRP A 182 14.23 17.83 22.56
C TRP A 182 14.23 16.30 22.43
N LEU A 183 14.39 15.74 21.22
CA LEU A 183 14.35 14.29 21.03
C LEU A 183 15.45 13.58 21.85
N SER A 184 16.65 14.14 21.86
CA SER A 184 17.78 13.62 22.64
C SER A 184 17.56 13.80 24.15
N ASN A 185 17.00 14.93 24.57
CA ASN A 185 16.72 15.21 25.98
C ASN A 185 15.59 14.33 26.55
N GLU A 186 14.53 14.11 25.78
CA GLU A 186 13.32 13.42 26.21
C GLU A 186 13.44 11.90 26.02
N PHE A 187 14.12 11.45 24.97
CA PHE A 187 14.13 10.04 24.55
C PHE A 187 15.54 9.44 24.41
N GLY A 188 16.61 10.19 24.63
CA GLY A 188 17.97 9.64 24.58
C GLY A 188 18.44 9.19 23.19
N VAL A 189 17.81 9.69 22.13
CA VAL A 189 18.15 9.40 20.73
C VAL A 189 18.20 10.66 19.87
N GLN A 190 18.94 10.58 18.76
CA GLN A 190 18.99 11.61 17.73
C GLN A 190 19.01 10.94 16.36
N PHE A 191 18.18 11.38 15.41
CA PHE A 191 18.35 10.97 14.01
C PHE A 191 19.62 11.60 13.44
N ARG A 192 20.43 10.82 12.73
CA ARG A 192 21.67 11.29 12.11
C ARG A 192 21.39 11.85 10.71
N TYR A 193 22.35 12.59 10.17
CA TYR A 193 22.24 13.17 8.82
C TYR A 193 22.76 12.25 7.71
N ASN A 194 23.22 11.04 8.04
CA ASN A 194 23.69 10.09 7.05
C ASN A 194 22.52 9.62 6.17
N ALA A 195 22.86 9.11 4.99
CA ALA A 195 21.90 8.61 4.03
C ALA A 195 22.55 7.43 3.31
N LEU A 196 22.15 6.24 3.73
CA LEU A 196 22.67 4.98 3.21
C LEU A 196 21.82 4.52 2.05
N ASP A 197 22.45 4.24 0.91
CA ASP A 197 21.78 3.71 -0.27
C ASP A 197 21.19 2.31 -0.01
N ASN A 198 20.53 1.76 -1.02
CA ASN A 198 19.92 0.43 -1.01
C ASN A 198 20.81 -0.63 -0.35
N THR A 199 20.40 -1.08 0.83
CA THR A 199 21.09 -2.09 1.64
C THR A 199 20.10 -2.79 2.55
N VAL A 200 20.60 -3.58 3.50
CA VAL A 200 19.80 -4.18 4.57
C VAL A 200 20.48 -3.96 5.91
N ALA A 201 19.70 -3.73 6.96
CA ALA A 201 20.15 -3.89 8.33
C ALA A 201 19.90 -5.34 8.76
N ASN A 202 20.96 -6.05 9.14
CA ASN A 202 20.92 -7.50 9.40
C ASN A 202 21.63 -7.89 10.70
N GLN A 203 22.08 -6.90 11.49
CA GLN A 203 22.56 -7.12 12.85
C GLN A 203 21.39 -6.88 13.79
N ILE A 204 20.64 -7.96 14.05
CA ILE A 204 19.41 -7.92 14.84
C ILE A 204 19.75 -8.26 16.29
N VAL A 205 19.34 -7.40 17.22
CA VAL A 205 19.49 -7.65 18.66
C VAL A 205 18.60 -8.82 19.08
N SER A 206 19.08 -9.66 20.00
CA SER A 206 18.34 -10.86 20.43
C SER A 206 17.03 -10.51 21.15
N LEU A 207 16.06 -11.43 21.12
CA LEU A 207 14.72 -11.26 21.70
C LEU A 207 14.72 -10.74 23.15
N ASN A 208 15.57 -11.31 24.01
CA ASN A 208 15.65 -10.91 25.41
C ASN A 208 16.19 -9.49 25.61
N GLU A 209 17.01 -9.02 24.67
CA GLU A 209 17.66 -7.72 24.69
C GLU A 209 16.85 -6.65 23.95
N SER A 210 15.78 -7.06 23.24
CA SER A 210 14.89 -6.20 22.46
C SER A 210 13.45 -6.23 22.97
N PHE A 211 13.20 -6.79 24.16
CA PHE A 211 11.85 -6.93 24.72
C PHE A 211 10.88 -7.70 23.81
N GLY A 212 11.39 -8.65 23.04
CA GLY A 212 10.62 -9.45 22.08
C GLY A 212 10.36 -8.76 20.73
N ILE A 213 10.73 -7.48 20.56
CA ILE A 213 10.43 -6.71 19.34
C ILE A 213 11.03 -7.37 18.09
N THR A 214 12.18 -8.03 18.23
CA THR A 214 12.89 -8.68 17.11
C THR A 214 12.45 -10.11 16.84
N GLU A 215 11.29 -10.54 17.37
CA GLU A 215 10.72 -11.86 17.09
C GLU A 215 10.48 -12.05 15.60
N ASN A 216 11.02 -13.16 15.06
CA ASN A 216 10.99 -13.49 13.63
C ASN A 216 11.62 -12.46 12.68
N VAL A 217 12.42 -11.52 13.18
CA VAL A 217 13.09 -10.52 12.36
C VAL A 217 14.54 -10.93 12.09
N ASN A 218 14.91 -11.06 10.82
CA ASN A 218 16.28 -11.39 10.42
C ASN A 218 17.00 -10.24 9.71
N LYS A 219 16.25 -9.40 9.00
CA LYS A 219 16.78 -8.23 8.29
C LYS A 219 15.66 -7.25 7.95
N VAL A 220 16.03 -5.99 7.80
CA VAL A 220 15.14 -4.88 7.44
C VAL A 220 15.75 -4.18 6.23
N SER A 221 14.93 -3.84 5.23
CA SER A 221 15.43 -3.14 4.05
C SER A 221 15.69 -1.67 4.35
N ILE A 222 16.58 -1.05 3.56
CA ILE A 222 16.91 0.38 3.64
C ILE A 222 16.97 0.92 2.22
N HIS A 223 16.33 2.06 1.99
CA HIS A 223 16.22 2.75 0.71
C HIS A 223 16.50 4.24 0.90
N ALA A 224 17.78 4.61 0.92
CA ALA A 224 18.27 5.95 1.18
C ALA A 224 18.22 6.41 2.66
N GLY A 225 17.72 5.61 3.59
CA GLY A 225 17.51 6.00 5.00
C GLY A 225 18.73 6.44 5.83
N SER A 226 18.43 7.06 6.97
CA SER A 226 19.38 7.47 8.00
C SER A 226 19.51 6.44 9.13
N THR A 227 20.57 6.55 9.93
CA THR A 227 20.64 5.87 11.25
C THR A 227 20.33 6.84 12.37
N LEU A 228 20.24 6.31 13.58
CA LEU A 228 20.11 7.03 14.83
C LEU A 228 21.41 7.01 15.62
N ALA A 229 21.55 7.93 16.55
CA ALA A 229 22.57 7.92 17.58
C ALA A 229 21.90 7.72 18.94
N ILE A 230 22.42 6.78 19.73
CA ILE A 230 22.09 6.66 21.15
C ILE A 230 22.85 7.76 21.89
N THR A 231 22.13 8.69 22.51
CA THR A 231 22.72 9.81 23.27
C THR A 231 22.61 9.58 24.77
N ASN A 232 21.64 8.78 25.24
CA ASN A 232 21.52 8.36 26.63
C ASN A 232 21.14 6.87 26.76
N PRO A 233 22.13 5.98 26.97
CA PRO A 233 21.87 4.54 27.09
C PRO A 233 21.09 4.12 28.34
N GLU A 234 20.89 4.99 29.33
CA GLU A 234 20.03 4.67 30.48
C GLU A 234 18.56 4.51 30.07
N VAL A 235 18.16 5.18 28.98
CA VAL A 235 16.76 5.22 28.52
C VAL A 235 16.61 4.80 27.06
N ALA A 236 17.68 4.67 26.28
CA ALA A 236 17.63 4.35 24.86
C ALA A 236 18.51 3.16 24.48
N LYS A 237 18.08 2.40 23.48
CA LYS A 237 18.78 1.21 22.99
C LYS A 237 18.55 1.01 21.49
N GLY A 238 19.58 0.66 20.75
CA GLY A 238 19.46 0.19 19.38
C GLY A 238 19.07 -1.29 19.33
N ILE A 239 18.20 -1.65 18.38
CA ILE A 239 17.70 -3.03 18.23
C ILE A 239 17.93 -3.62 16.84
N VAL A 240 18.19 -2.79 15.84
CA VAL A 240 18.51 -3.22 14.48
C VAL A 240 19.66 -2.36 13.96
N TYR A 241 20.75 -2.99 13.52
CA TYR A 241 21.94 -2.31 13.01
C TYR A 241 22.33 -2.80 11.61
N LEU A 242 23.05 -1.93 10.92
CA LEU A 242 23.68 -2.21 9.63
C LEU A 242 24.79 -3.26 9.76
N PRO A 243 25.13 -4.00 8.69
CA PRO A 243 26.35 -4.80 8.64
C PRO A 243 27.60 -3.90 8.80
N THR A 244 28.71 -4.45 9.27
CA THR A 244 30.01 -3.76 9.29
C THR A 244 30.68 -3.77 7.91
N GLY A 245 31.65 -2.88 7.72
CA GLY A 245 32.43 -2.81 6.47
C GLY A 245 31.78 -2.02 5.35
N LEU A 246 30.76 -1.20 5.67
CA LEU A 246 30.18 -0.28 4.71
C LEU A 246 31.18 0.81 4.33
N THR A 247 31.09 1.29 3.09
CA THR A 247 31.97 2.36 2.60
C THR A 247 31.16 3.42 1.89
N ALA A 248 31.61 4.68 1.96
CA ALA A 248 30.99 5.78 1.23
C ALA A 248 30.98 5.55 -0.30
N VAL A 249 31.91 4.76 -0.86
CA VAL A 249 31.94 4.48 -2.30
C VAL A 249 30.81 3.54 -2.72
N ALA A 250 30.49 2.55 -1.89
CA ALA A 250 29.54 1.49 -2.24
C ALA A 250 28.13 1.70 -1.67
N ASN A 251 28.02 2.44 -0.55
CA ASN A 251 26.80 2.44 0.26
C ASN A 251 26.26 3.85 0.55
N LYS A 252 26.92 4.90 0.10
CA LYS A 252 26.38 6.27 0.18
C LYS A 252 25.26 6.42 -0.83
N TRP A 253 24.10 6.94 -0.40
CA TRP A 253 23.07 7.36 -1.34
C TRP A 253 23.58 8.49 -2.24
N SER A 254 23.34 8.39 -3.56
CA SER A 254 23.99 9.26 -4.55
C SER A 254 23.76 10.75 -4.33
N ASN A 255 22.63 11.13 -3.72
CA ASN A 255 22.28 12.52 -3.46
C ASN A 255 22.63 12.98 -2.03
N SER A 256 23.24 12.12 -1.21
CA SER A 256 23.73 12.51 0.10
C SER A 256 24.78 13.63 -0.05
N VAL A 257 24.62 14.68 0.74
CA VAL A 257 25.43 15.90 0.62
C VAL A 257 26.79 15.79 1.28
N ASP A 258 26.99 14.77 2.12
CA ASP A 258 28.23 14.50 2.82
C ASP A 258 28.75 13.10 2.50
N GLN A 259 29.42 12.44 3.45
CA GLN A 259 30.01 11.12 3.25
C GLN A 259 28.99 9.97 3.25
N GLY A 260 27.76 10.19 3.74
CA GLY A 260 26.64 9.23 3.74
C GLY A 260 26.81 7.95 4.57
N VAL A 261 28.04 7.53 4.86
CA VAL A 261 28.40 6.44 5.78
C VAL A 261 29.43 6.99 6.75
N TYR A 262 29.14 7.00 8.05
CA TYR A 262 29.87 7.79 9.05
C TYR A 262 30.94 7.00 9.80
N ALA A 263 30.70 5.71 10.06
CA ALA A 263 31.59 4.83 10.82
C ALA A 263 31.78 3.44 10.17
N GLY A 264 31.19 3.20 9.01
CA GLY A 264 31.38 1.96 8.25
C GLY A 264 30.40 0.85 8.63
N GLY A 265 29.23 1.22 9.14
CA GLY A 265 28.19 0.28 9.58
C GLY A 265 28.39 -0.28 10.99
N GLY A 266 27.56 -1.27 11.37
CA GLY A 266 27.56 -1.84 12.72
C GLY A 266 27.12 -0.86 13.81
N ILE A 267 27.55 -1.12 15.05
CA ILE A 267 27.17 -0.35 16.24
C ILE A 267 27.68 1.10 16.18
N ASP A 268 28.88 1.34 15.65
CA ASP A 268 29.48 2.69 15.59
C ASP A 268 28.77 3.61 14.56
N GLU A 269 28.14 3.03 13.53
CA GLU A 269 27.25 3.77 12.61
C GLU A 269 25.94 4.17 13.29
N GLY A 270 25.64 3.58 14.45
CA GLY A 270 24.41 3.76 15.16
C GLY A 270 23.28 2.87 14.64
N PRO A 271 22.23 2.66 15.44
CA PRO A 271 21.13 1.79 15.06
C PRO A 271 20.33 2.35 13.88
N PHE A 272 19.82 1.46 13.04
CA PHE A 272 18.78 1.78 12.08
C PHE A 272 17.40 1.87 12.74
N VAL A 273 17.16 1.03 13.77
CA VAL A 273 15.97 1.08 14.62
C VAL A 273 16.37 1.13 16.09
N ALA A 274 15.80 2.07 16.83
CA ALA A 274 16.04 2.26 18.25
C ALA A 274 14.72 2.30 19.04
N ILE A 275 14.81 2.06 20.34
CA ILE A 275 13.72 2.19 21.30
C ILE A 275 14.16 3.04 22.48
N SER A 276 13.21 3.65 23.17
CA SER A 276 13.47 4.40 24.37
C SER A 276 12.35 4.36 25.40
N LYS A 277 12.69 4.71 26.64
CA LYS A 277 11.77 4.94 27.75
C LYS A 277 11.61 6.41 28.04
N LYS A 278 10.40 6.77 28.47
CA LYS A 278 10.05 8.08 29.02
C LYS A 278 9.06 7.86 30.16
N LEU A 279 9.60 7.64 31.37
CA LEU A 279 8.83 7.25 32.55
C LEU A 279 7.90 6.06 32.24
N ASP A 280 6.60 6.20 32.50
CA ASP A 280 5.60 5.14 32.34
C ASP A 280 5.48 4.66 30.88
N GLY A 281 5.72 5.53 29.90
CA GLY A 281 5.62 5.19 28.47
C GLY A 281 6.98 5.09 27.78
N LYS A 282 6.96 5.19 26.45
CA LYS A 282 8.08 4.77 25.60
C LYS A 282 7.97 5.27 24.17
N ALA A 283 9.07 5.16 23.44
CA ALA A 283 9.11 5.47 22.02
C ALA A 283 9.95 4.47 21.21
N ALA A 284 9.67 4.42 19.91
CA ALA A 284 10.46 3.70 18.93
C ALA A 284 10.80 4.63 17.75
N PHE A 285 11.86 4.30 17.02
CA PHE A 285 12.43 5.15 15.98
C PHE A 285 12.96 4.32 14.82
N ILE A 286 12.65 4.71 13.59
CA ILE A 286 13.22 4.15 12.36
C ILE A 286 13.62 5.30 11.42
N GLY A 287 14.83 5.21 10.85
CA GLY A 287 15.42 6.30 10.05
C GLY A 287 15.07 6.29 8.56
N ASP A 288 14.08 5.50 8.16
CA ASP A 288 13.60 5.35 6.78
C ASP A 288 12.11 5.02 6.80
N SER A 289 11.32 5.71 5.99
CA SER A 289 9.89 5.45 5.82
C SER A 289 9.62 4.38 4.78
N SER A 290 10.54 4.16 3.84
CA SER A 290 10.38 3.21 2.73
C SER A 290 10.07 1.78 3.18
N PRO A 291 10.65 1.24 4.29
CA PRO A 291 10.28 -0.06 4.82
C PRO A 291 8.83 -0.18 5.29
N VAL A 292 8.17 0.95 5.55
CA VAL A 292 6.77 1.04 6.02
C VAL A 292 5.81 1.22 4.84
N GLU A 293 6.29 1.78 3.73
CA GLU A 293 5.46 2.11 2.58
C GLU A 293 4.89 0.87 1.85
N ASP A 294 3.76 1.05 1.17
CA ASP A 294 3.16 0.16 0.20
C ASP A 294 2.88 0.91 -1.13
N ALA A 295 2.43 0.18 -2.16
CA ALA A 295 2.17 0.72 -3.50
C ALA A 295 0.84 1.48 -3.67
N THR A 296 0.32 2.18 -2.65
CA THR A 296 -1.02 2.82 -2.68
C THR A 296 -1.01 4.35 -2.49
N PRO A 297 -0.29 5.14 -3.31
CA PRO A 297 -0.43 6.59 -3.25
C PRO A 297 -1.88 7.01 -3.52
N LYS A 298 -2.39 7.91 -2.68
CA LYS A 298 -3.79 8.37 -2.68
C LYS A 298 -3.96 9.72 -3.35
N TYR A 299 -3.04 10.65 -3.10
CA TYR A 299 -3.14 12.03 -3.56
C TYR A 299 -2.13 12.35 -4.67
N LEU A 300 -2.41 13.40 -5.44
CA LEU A 300 -1.42 13.95 -6.38
C LEU A 300 -0.39 14.81 -5.63
N ASN A 301 0.79 14.96 -6.21
CA ASN A 301 1.84 15.82 -5.69
C ASN A 301 1.36 17.29 -5.64
N GLU A 302 1.51 17.93 -4.48
CA GLU A 302 0.98 19.28 -4.21
C GLU A 302 1.61 20.41 -5.03
N GLU A 303 2.85 20.25 -5.48
CA GLU A 303 3.53 21.25 -6.32
C GLU A 303 3.21 21.05 -7.82
N THR A 304 3.18 19.79 -8.27
CA THR A 304 3.21 19.45 -9.70
C THR A 304 1.91 18.86 -10.24
N GLY A 305 1.00 18.40 -9.37
CA GLY A 305 -0.19 17.64 -9.75
C GLY A 305 0.13 16.26 -10.36
N SER A 306 1.38 15.80 -10.27
CA SER A 306 1.79 14.51 -10.81
C SER A 306 1.37 13.36 -9.89
N LYS A 307 1.19 12.17 -10.47
CA LYS A 307 1.03 10.95 -9.67
C LYS A 307 2.28 10.69 -8.85
N LYS A 308 2.05 10.35 -7.58
CA LYS A 308 3.06 9.92 -6.63
C LYS A 308 3.52 8.50 -6.92
N ARG A 309 4.70 8.16 -6.41
CA ARG A 309 5.31 6.83 -6.53
C ARG A 309 5.85 6.46 -5.16
N THR A 310 5.36 5.35 -4.65
CA THR A 310 5.73 4.83 -3.34
C THR A 310 6.57 3.57 -3.51
N TYR A 311 7.23 3.16 -2.45
CA TYR A 311 7.95 1.91 -2.35
C TYR A 311 7.04 0.84 -1.74
N ASP A 312 7.06 -0.39 -2.27
CA ASP A 312 6.34 -1.52 -1.67
C ASP A 312 7.28 -2.22 -0.67
N GLY A 313 7.51 -1.54 0.45
CA GLY A 313 8.48 -1.94 1.46
C GLY A 313 7.91 -2.71 2.62
N PHE A 314 6.64 -2.51 2.98
CA PHE A 314 6.01 -3.19 4.10
C PHE A 314 6.10 -4.71 3.98
N THR A 315 5.88 -5.22 2.76
CA THR A 315 5.94 -6.64 2.42
C THR A 315 7.36 -7.14 2.10
N ALA A 316 8.34 -6.25 2.03
CA ALA A 316 9.73 -6.59 1.75
C ALA A 316 10.43 -7.11 3.02
N ASP A 317 11.27 -8.12 2.82
CA ASP A 317 12.08 -8.74 3.88
C ASP A 317 11.27 -9.09 5.14
N PHE A 318 11.54 -8.45 6.28
CA PHE A 318 10.83 -8.66 7.55
C PHE A 318 10.30 -7.33 8.11
N ASN A 319 10.07 -6.36 7.24
CA ASN A 319 9.73 -4.99 7.63
C ASN A 319 8.38 -4.98 8.38
N GLY A 320 7.32 -5.53 7.78
CA GLY A 320 6.00 -5.58 8.41
C GLY A 320 5.98 -6.29 9.77
N GLU A 321 6.69 -7.41 9.92
CA GLU A 321 6.80 -8.12 11.21
C GLU A 321 7.42 -7.23 12.29
N LEU A 322 8.53 -6.56 11.98
CA LEU A 322 9.19 -5.63 12.91
C LEU A 322 8.26 -4.47 13.30
N LEU A 323 7.58 -3.87 12.32
CA LEU A 323 6.71 -2.71 12.54
C LEU A 323 5.51 -3.07 13.42
N VAL A 324 4.91 -4.23 13.20
CA VAL A 324 3.83 -4.75 14.06
C VAL A 324 4.34 -5.04 15.47
N ASN A 325 5.50 -5.68 15.61
CA ASN A 325 6.10 -5.96 16.91
C ASN A 325 6.45 -4.68 17.69
N ILE A 326 6.89 -3.62 17.00
CA ILE A 326 7.10 -2.30 17.60
C ILE A 326 5.80 -1.75 18.19
N ILE A 327 4.69 -1.77 17.43
CA ILE A 327 3.41 -1.27 17.93
C ILE A 327 2.90 -2.12 19.11
N ASN A 328 3.04 -3.45 19.03
CA ASN A 328 2.69 -4.35 20.12
C ASN A 328 3.47 -4.04 21.41
N TRP A 329 4.78 -3.77 21.28
CA TRP A 329 5.58 -3.35 22.42
C TRP A 329 5.17 -1.97 22.92
N LEU A 330 4.97 -0.98 22.04
CA LEU A 330 4.58 0.39 22.40
C LEU A 330 3.23 0.43 23.13
N ALA A 331 2.25 -0.38 22.73
CA ALA A 331 0.91 -0.43 23.33
C ALA A 331 0.85 -1.21 24.66
N THR A 332 1.94 -1.87 25.06
CA THR A 332 2.01 -2.68 26.28
C THR A 332 2.64 -1.88 27.42
N GLU A 333 1.91 -1.67 28.51
CA GLU A 333 2.45 -0.99 29.70
C GLU A 333 3.57 -1.80 30.37
N GLU A 334 4.56 -1.10 30.91
CA GLU A 334 5.71 -1.67 31.61
C GLU A 334 5.84 -1.05 32.99
N ASN A 335 6.64 -1.66 33.86
CA ASN A 335 6.77 -1.28 35.27
C ASN A 335 8.18 -0.80 35.65
N TYR A 336 8.89 -0.22 34.70
CA TYR A 336 10.23 0.35 34.86
C TYR A 336 10.31 1.67 34.09
N ASP A 337 11.11 2.61 34.58
CA ASP A 337 11.24 3.95 33.97
C ASP A 337 12.47 4.05 33.07
N LYS A 338 13.45 3.18 33.31
CA LYS A 338 14.76 3.18 32.66
C LYS A 338 15.23 1.78 32.34
N PHE A 339 16.05 1.64 31.30
CA PHE A 339 16.65 0.35 30.97
C PHE A 339 17.66 -0.12 32.02
N THR A 340 18.23 0.78 32.84
CA THR A 340 19.07 0.43 34.00
C THR A 340 18.35 -0.41 35.06
N GLU A 341 17.02 -0.44 35.05
CA GLU A 341 16.18 -1.21 35.98
C GLU A 341 15.83 -2.60 35.44
N THR A 342 16.26 -2.90 34.21
CA THR A 342 15.99 -4.17 33.53
C THR A 342 17.24 -5.06 33.51
N SER A 343 17.12 -6.26 32.93
CA SER A 343 18.25 -7.20 32.78
C SER A 343 19.01 -7.07 31.46
N ILE A 344 18.63 -6.15 30.58
CA ILE A 344 19.28 -6.01 29.27
C ILE A 344 20.68 -5.41 29.41
N THR A 345 21.52 -5.63 28.40
CA THR A 345 22.78 -4.94 28.25
C THR A 345 22.55 -3.54 27.70
N LEU A 346 22.97 -2.52 28.45
CA LEU A 346 22.91 -1.13 27.99
C LEU A 346 23.87 -0.91 26.83
N ASP A 347 23.44 -0.09 25.87
CA ASP A 347 24.30 0.35 24.78
C ASP A 347 25.37 1.34 25.28
N SER A 348 26.32 1.67 24.42
CA SER A 348 27.18 2.84 24.59
C SER A 348 26.62 4.02 23.81
N VAL A 349 26.98 5.24 24.23
CA VAL A 349 26.72 6.44 23.43
C VAL A 349 27.34 6.27 22.04
N THR A 350 26.54 6.49 21.00
CA THR A 350 27.01 6.41 19.61
C THR A 350 28.04 7.51 19.34
N PRO A 351 29.19 7.20 18.72
CA PRO A 351 30.16 8.21 18.32
C PRO A 351 29.56 9.20 17.30
N LEU A 352 29.48 10.48 17.70
CA LEU A 352 29.02 11.57 16.85
C LEU A 352 30.17 12.32 16.19
N LEU A 353 29.99 12.68 14.93
CA LEU A 353 30.84 13.63 14.22
C LEU A 353 30.55 15.05 14.73
N SER A 354 31.54 15.94 14.60
CA SER A 354 31.36 17.35 15.01
C SER A 354 30.18 18.02 14.33
N MET A 355 29.93 17.72 13.05
CA MET A 355 28.83 18.30 12.27
C MET A 355 27.43 17.84 12.71
N GLU A 356 27.34 16.78 13.50
CA GLU A 356 26.07 16.26 14.05
C GLU A 356 25.67 16.99 15.33
N LEU A 357 26.58 17.79 15.91
CA LEU A 357 26.27 18.68 17.02
C LEU A 357 25.60 19.95 16.47
N PRO A 358 24.40 20.33 16.94
CA PRO A 358 23.61 21.41 16.34
C PRO A 358 24.38 22.73 16.18
N GLN A 359 25.09 23.17 17.23
CA GLN A 359 25.92 24.37 17.23
C GLN A 359 27.11 24.36 16.25
N ASN A 360 27.53 23.18 15.79
CA ASN A 360 28.64 23.00 14.86
C ASN A 360 28.17 22.59 13.45
N SER A 361 26.87 22.31 13.31
CA SER A 361 26.29 21.90 12.03
C SER A 361 26.33 23.06 11.03
N THR A 362 26.50 22.72 9.75
CA THR A 362 26.54 23.69 8.65
C THR A 362 25.71 23.19 7.48
N GLU A 363 25.04 24.12 6.81
CA GLU A 363 24.35 23.88 5.54
C GLU A 363 25.42 23.63 4.46
N ILE A 364 25.48 22.41 3.92
CA ILE A 364 26.52 22.00 2.93
C ILE A 364 26.09 22.37 1.52
N LEU A 365 24.83 22.14 1.18
CA LEU A 365 24.20 22.55 -0.07
C LEU A 365 23.10 23.56 0.22
N GLY A 366 22.90 24.51 -0.68
CA GLY A 366 21.89 25.56 -0.51
C GLY A 366 20.48 25.00 -0.42
N GLU A 367 19.72 25.43 0.59
CA GLU A 367 18.34 24.99 0.82
C GLU A 367 17.29 26.11 0.52
N PRO A 368 16.15 25.78 -0.14
CA PRO A 368 15.76 24.45 -0.59
C PRO A 368 16.66 23.98 -1.74
N TRP A 369 16.82 22.67 -1.86
CA TRP A 369 17.73 22.03 -2.82
C TRP A 369 17.39 22.33 -4.30
N ARG A 370 16.22 22.92 -4.57
CA ARG A 370 15.91 23.69 -5.78
C ARG A 370 14.88 24.77 -5.46
N THR A 371 14.74 25.74 -6.36
CA THR A 371 13.63 26.70 -6.32
C THR A 371 12.28 25.99 -6.54
N PRO A 372 11.27 26.25 -5.69
CA PRO A 372 9.90 25.78 -5.91
C PRO A 372 9.31 26.27 -7.24
N ASN A 373 8.41 25.49 -7.84
CA ASN A 373 7.69 25.90 -9.04
C ASN A 373 6.92 27.21 -8.81
N ALA A 374 6.86 28.03 -9.86
CA ALA A 374 6.15 29.30 -9.79
C ALA A 374 4.67 29.10 -9.38
N GLY A 375 4.28 29.76 -8.29
CA GLY A 375 2.92 29.73 -7.77
C GLY A 375 2.67 28.74 -6.64
N TYR A 376 3.57 27.78 -6.39
CA TYR A 376 3.46 26.84 -5.27
C TYR A 376 4.06 27.43 -3.98
N LEU A 377 3.32 27.37 -2.89
CA LEU A 377 3.70 27.80 -1.56
C LEU A 377 3.35 26.69 -0.55
N TRP A 378 4.35 25.98 0.00
CA TRP A 378 4.14 24.87 0.94
C TRP A 378 3.28 25.21 2.17
N TYR A 379 3.24 26.49 2.54
CA TYR A 379 2.48 27.01 3.69
C TYR A 379 1.08 27.51 3.34
N ASP A 380 0.66 27.47 2.06
CA ASP A 380 -0.65 27.93 1.60
C ASP A 380 -1.28 26.90 0.67
N GLN A 381 -2.17 26.09 1.23
CA GLN A 381 -2.87 25.02 0.51
C GLN A 381 -3.75 25.52 -0.65
N SER A 382 -4.11 26.81 -0.69
CA SER A 382 -4.83 27.37 -1.84
C SER A 382 -3.98 27.38 -3.12
N THR A 383 -2.66 27.24 -2.97
CA THR A 383 -1.71 27.14 -4.08
C THR A 383 -1.49 25.71 -4.56
N PHE A 384 -2.00 24.72 -3.84
CA PHE A 384 -1.71 23.32 -4.11
C PHE A 384 -2.41 22.84 -5.39
N ALA A 385 -1.68 22.04 -6.16
CA ALA A 385 -2.15 21.49 -7.42
C ALA A 385 -3.45 20.68 -7.24
N ALA A 386 -4.31 20.72 -8.25
CA ALA A 386 -5.57 20.01 -8.24
C ALA A 386 -5.38 18.50 -7.96
N GLY A 387 -6.17 17.94 -7.03
CA GLY A 387 -6.06 16.54 -6.64
C GLY A 387 -5.02 16.20 -5.56
N SER A 388 -4.30 17.19 -5.05
CA SER A 388 -3.43 17.01 -3.89
C SER A 388 -4.18 17.26 -2.58
N TYR A 389 -3.75 16.62 -1.50
CA TYR A 389 -4.35 16.79 -0.18
C TYR A 389 -4.32 18.27 0.26
N GLY A 390 -5.46 18.79 0.72
CA GLY A 390 -5.64 20.21 1.06
C GLY A 390 -5.98 21.11 -0.13
N SER A 391 -5.89 20.63 -1.38
CA SER A 391 -6.33 21.40 -2.55
C SER A 391 -7.84 21.51 -2.60
N THR A 392 -8.35 22.72 -2.81
CA THR A 392 -9.79 22.97 -3.05
C THR A 392 -10.22 22.64 -4.49
N VAL A 393 -9.27 22.27 -5.35
CA VAL A 393 -9.52 21.99 -6.76
C VAL A 393 -9.49 20.48 -6.99
N SER A 394 -10.62 19.93 -7.46
CA SER A 394 -10.71 18.51 -7.80
C SER A 394 -9.67 18.13 -8.86
N PRO A 395 -9.07 16.93 -8.78
CA PRO A 395 -8.15 16.47 -9.80
C PRO A 395 -8.83 16.51 -11.19
N PRO A 396 -8.10 16.77 -12.27
CA PRO A 396 -8.61 16.51 -13.61
C PRO A 396 -9.09 15.06 -13.66
N ALA A 397 -10.30 14.82 -14.20
CA ALA A 397 -10.82 13.46 -14.34
C ALA A 397 -9.79 12.58 -15.06
N THR A 398 -9.23 11.61 -14.34
CA THR A 398 -8.27 10.68 -14.92
C THR A 398 -9.04 9.53 -15.53
N PHE A 399 -8.85 9.33 -16.85
CA PHE A 399 -9.47 8.23 -17.55
C PHE A 399 -8.91 6.90 -17.04
N MET A 400 -9.81 5.99 -16.67
CA MET A 400 -9.43 4.65 -16.22
C MET A 400 -9.48 3.69 -17.40
N TYR A 401 -8.33 3.14 -17.80
CA TYR A 401 -8.22 2.22 -18.93
C TYR A 401 -8.15 0.77 -18.43
N THR A 402 -9.03 -0.10 -18.92
CA THR A 402 -9.01 -1.55 -18.66
C THR A 402 -8.93 -2.32 -19.97
N LEU A 403 -7.98 -3.27 -20.07
CA LEU A 403 -7.78 -4.09 -21.26
C LEU A 403 -8.01 -5.58 -20.97
N GLN A 404 -9.10 -6.10 -21.52
CA GLN A 404 -9.43 -7.52 -21.48
C GLN A 404 -8.89 -8.23 -22.73
N THR A 405 -8.18 -9.32 -22.50
CA THR A 405 -7.60 -10.19 -23.53
C THR A 405 -8.15 -11.60 -23.37
N PRO A 406 -8.18 -12.42 -24.44
CA PRO A 406 -8.30 -13.86 -24.31
C PRO A 406 -7.19 -14.42 -23.38
N PRO A 407 -7.41 -15.58 -22.73
CA PRO A 407 -6.38 -16.25 -21.92
C PRO A 407 -5.12 -16.61 -22.70
N VAL A 408 -5.28 -16.94 -23.98
CA VAL A 408 -4.21 -17.24 -24.94
C VAL A 408 -4.48 -16.44 -26.20
N LEU A 409 -3.49 -15.70 -26.69
CA LEU A 409 -3.58 -14.99 -27.97
C LEU A 409 -3.14 -15.91 -29.10
N ASP A 410 -4.01 -16.08 -30.09
CA ASP A 410 -3.73 -16.95 -31.23
C ASP A 410 -2.61 -16.38 -32.11
N HIS A 411 -1.52 -17.14 -32.24
CA HIS A 411 -0.37 -16.82 -33.08
C HIS A 411 -0.29 -17.67 -34.35
N SER A 412 -1.33 -18.44 -34.69
CA SER A 412 -1.44 -19.21 -35.95
C SER A 412 -1.96 -18.37 -37.13
N GLY A 413 -2.20 -17.07 -36.92
CA GLY A 413 -2.70 -16.13 -37.91
C GLY A 413 -4.22 -15.93 -37.89
N ASN A 414 -4.94 -16.63 -37.02
CA ASN A 414 -6.38 -16.39 -36.83
C ASN A 414 -6.62 -15.08 -36.05
N PRO A 415 -7.61 -14.28 -36.46
CA PRO A 415 -7.99 -13.10 -35.69
C PRO A 415 -8.59 -13.46 -34.33
N PHE A 416 -8.31 -12.64 -33.33
CA PHE A 416 -8.94 -12.66 -32.01
C PHE A 416 -9.34 -11.23 -31.61
N THR A 417 -10.15 -11.10 -30.56
CA THR A 417 -10.62 -9.80 -30.10
C THR A 417 -10.09 -9.46 -28.72
N VAL A 418 -9.68 -8.22 -28.52
CA VAL A 418 -9.43 -7.62 -27.21
C VAL A 418 -10.46 -6.52 -26.94
N THR A 419 -10.80 -6.29 -25.68
CA THR A 419 -11.78 -5.26 -25.30
C THR A 419 -11.11 -4.21 -24.46
N LEU A 420 -11.13 -2.96 -24.93
CA LEU A 420 -10.72 -1.79 -24.17
C LEU A 420 -11.95 -1.12 -23.57
N LYS A 421 -11.96 -0.93 -22.25
CA LYS A 421 -12.93 -0.11 -21.52
C LYS A 421 -12.21 1.13 -21.00
N VAL A 422 -12.83 2.29 -21.15
CA VAL A 422 -12.35 3.57 -20.60
C VAL A 422 -13.46 4.19 -19.78
N GLU A 423 -13.16 4.58 -18.55
CA GLU A 423 -14.12 5.14 -17.59
C GLU A 423 -13.70 6.53 -17.15
N ASN A 424 -14.57 7.22 -16.41
CA ASN A 424 -14.41 8.61 -15.95
C ASN A 424 -14.37 9.64 -17.09
N LEU A 425 -15.02 9.33 -18.22
CA LEU A 425 -15.28 10.33 -19.24
C LEU A 425 -16.51 11.18 -18.85
N GLN A 426 -16.58 12.39 -19.38
CA GLN A 426 -17.86 13.11 -19.39
C GLN A 426 -18.84 12.38 -20.33
N PRO A 427 -20.16 12.40 -20.05
CA PRO A 427 -21.16 11.83 -20.94
C PRO A 427 -20.99 12.32 -22.38
N ASN A 428 -20.93 11.39 -23.35
CA ASN A 428 -20.68 11.66 -24.78
C ASN A 428 -19.30 12.25 -25.12
N GLN A 429 -18.35 12.29 -24.20
CA GLN A 429 -16.97 12.68 -24.51
C GLN A 429 -16.31 11.63 -25.39
N SER A 430 -15.60 12.08 -26.42
CA SER A 430 -14.79 11.22 -27.29
C SER A 430 -13.31 11.36 -26.97
N ILE A 431 -12.61 10.22 -26.98
CA ILE A 431 -11.14 10.13 -26.93
C ILE A 431 -10.63 9.52 -28.23
N SER A 432 -9.48 9.98 -28.71
CA SER A 432 -8.87 9.55 -29.98
C SER A 432 -7.34 9.52 -29.89
N GLY A 433 -6.68 8.97 -30.91
CA GLY A 433 -5.21 8.91 -30.98
C GLY A 433 -4.58 7.84 -30.08
N LEU A 434 -5.41 6.95 -29.53
CA LEU A 434 -4.95 5.78 -28.79
C LEU A 434 -4.32 4.76 -29.75
N LYS A 435 -3.16 4.22 -29.38
CA LYS A 435 -2.44 3.24 -30.20
C LYS A 435 -2.15 1.99 -29.40
N MET A 436 -2.30 0.82 -30.03
CA MET A 436 -2.10 -0.47 -29.39
C MET A 436 -1.18 -1.38 -30.20
N GLN A 437 -0.41 -2.22 -29.52
CA GLN A 437 0.35 -3.32 -30.12
C GLN A 437 0.55 -4.50 -29.16
N VAL A 438 0.89 -5.67 -29.70
CA VAL A 438 1.54 -6.79 -29.02
C VAL A 438 3.00 -6.86 -29.49
N TYR A 439 3.93 -7.02 -28.55
CA TYR A 439 5.37 -7.09 -28.84
C TYR A 439 6.07 -8.14 -27.96
N LEU A 440 7.13 -8.73 -28.51
CA LEU A 440 8.00 -9.68 -27.82
C LEU A 440 8.99 -8.97 -26.90
N ASP A 441 9.65 -9.74 -26.05
CA ASP A 441 10.82 -9.26 -25.33
C ASP A 441 11.89 -8.72 -26.30
N GLY A 442 12.56 -7.63 -25.93
CA GLY A 442 13.43 -6.86 -26.83
C GLY A 442 12.69 -5.91 -27.80
N GLY A 443 11.36 -5.81 -27.73
CA GLY A 443 10.58 -4.75 -28.39
C GLY A 443 10.06 -5.04 -29.80
N THR A 444 10.31 -6.24 -30.33
CA THR A 444 9.84 -6.64 -31.67
C THR A 444 8.31 -6.70 -31.71
N ALA A 445 7.68 -5.85 -32.52
CA ALA A 445 6.22 -5.84 -32.67
C ALA A 445 5.72 -7.00 -33.53
N ILE A 446 4.61 -7.61 -33.10
CA ILE A 446 4.08 -8.83 -33.73
C ILE A 446 2.58 -8.78 -34.01
N SER A 447 1.87 -7.70 -33.67
CA SER A 447 0.42 -7.59 -33.91
C SER A 447 0.05 -6.69 -35.08
N GLN A 448 -1.10 -7.00 -35.66
CA GLN A 448 -1.92 -6.12 -36.48
C GLN A 448 -3.30 -5.96 -35.83
N ILE A 449 -3.96 -4.85 -36.13
CA ILE A 449 -5.29 -4.43 -35.74
C ILE A 449 -6.05 -4.24 -37.05
N GLN A 450 -7.20 -4.87 -37.14
CA GLN A 450 -8.03 -4.79 -38.33
C GLN A 450 -8.57 -3.37 -38.51
N ASN A 451 -8.44 -2.83 -39.72
CA ASN A 451 -9.03 -1.53 -40.06
C ASN A 451 -10.56 -1.61 -40.05
N SER A 452 -11.23 -0.46 -39.94
CA SER A 452 -12.71 -0.39 -39.92
C SER A 452 -13.38 -0.93 -41.19
N ASN A 453 -12.68 -0.95 -42.32
CA ASN A 453 -13.13 -1.55 -43.58
C ASN A 453 -12.86 -3.06 -43.68
N GLY A 454 -12.36 -3.69 -42.61
CA GLY A 454 -12.04 -5.11 -42.54
C GLY A 454 -10.66 -5.50 -43.10
N SER A 455 -9.90 -4.57 -43.67
CA SER A 455 -8.55 -4.86 -44.19
C SER A 455 -7.50 -4.95 -43.07
N TRP A 456 -6.43 -5.69 -43.33
CA TRP A 456 -5.27 -5.78 -42.44
C TRP A 456 -4.14 -4.85 -42.91
N PRO A 457 -3.48 -4.12 -42.00
CA PRO A 457 -2.25 -3.37 -42.31
C PRO A 457 -1.14 -4.29 -42.83
N SER A 458 -0.16 -3.75 -43.55
CA SER A 458 0.96 -4.54 -44.08
C SER A 458 2.12 -4.73 -43.09
N SER A 459 2.18 -3.93 -42.02
CA SER A 459 3.25 -3.96 -41.01
C SER A 459 2.72 -4.33 -39.63
N TYR A 460 3.59 -4.89 -38.79
CA TYR A 460 3.34 -5.11 -37.36
C TYR A 460 3.80 -3.87 -36.56
N GLY A 461 3.07 -3.49 -35.51
CA GLY A 461 3.42 -2.32 -34.72
C GLY A 461 2.24 -1.65 -34.02
N TYR A 462 2.51 -0.47 -33.44
CA TYR A 462 1.47 0.41 -32.93
C TYR A 462 0.52 0.85 -34.03
N GLN A 463 -0.75 0.56 -33.82
CA GLN A 463 -1.81 0.94 -34.75
C GLN A 463 -2.92 1.66 -33.99
N ASP A 464 -3.54 2.63 -34.66
CA ASP A 464 -4.61 3.43 -34.10
C ASP A 464 -5.85 2.56 -33.89
N ILE A 465 -6.43 2.61 -32.68
CA ILE A 465 -7.62 1.82 -32.36
C ILE A 465 -8.92 2.55 -32.70
N GLY A 466 -8.84 3.74 -33.27
CA GLY A 466 -9.93 4.67 -33.56
C GLY A 466 -10.49 5.35 -32.32
N ALA A 467 -11.41 6.31 -32.53
CA ALA A 467 -12.07 6.99 -31.42
C ALA A 467 -12.96 6.05 -30.59
N LEU A 468 -13.10 6.37 -29.31
CA LEU A 468 -14.10 5.83 -28.40
C LEU A 468 -14.96 6.99 -27.89
N THR A 469 -16.26 6.78 -27.75
CA THR A 469 -17.18 7.80 -27.20
C THR A 469 -17.88 7.20 -25.99
N ALA A 470 -17.91 7.95 -24.90
CA ALA A 470 -18.57 7.53 -23.67
C ALA A 470 -20.09 7.51 -23.80
N ASP A 471 -20.71 6.55 -23.12
CA ASP A 471 -22.13 6.52 -22.85
C ASP A 471 -22.54 7.60 -21.84
N ASN A 472 -23.82 7.59 -21.43
CA ASN A 472 -24.35 8.53 -20.46
C ASN A 472 -23.78 8.37 -19.04
N ASN A 473 -23.09 7.26 -18.76
CA ASN A 473 -22.44 6.99 -17.48
C ASN A 473 -20.94 7.34 -17.51
N GLY A 474 -20.44 7.92 -18.61
CA GLY A 474 -19.02 8.25 -18.74
C GLY A 474 -18.14 7.03 -19.03
N VAL A 475 -18.72 5.95 -19.56
CA VAL A 475 -18.01 4.71 -19.91
C VAL A 475 -17.96 4.55 -21.44
N ALA A 476 -16.77 4.36 -21.99
CA ALA A 476 -16.56 4.04 -23.39
C ALA A 476 -15.95 2.64 -23.53
N GLN A 477 -16.52 1.78 -24.38
CA GLN A 477 -16.01 0.43 -24.61
C GLN A 477 -15.80 0.18 -26.10
N LYS A 478 -14.69 -0.48 -26.45
CA LYS A 478 -14.39 -0.87 -27.83
C LYS A 478 -13.77 -2.26 -27.90
N THR A 479 -14.36 -3.09 -28.76
CA THR A 479 -13.78 -4.37 -29.16
C THR A 479 -12.86 -4.14 -30.36
N ILE A 480 -11.63 -4.63 -30.26
CA ILE A 480 -10.55 -4.44 -31.21
C ILE A 480 -10.17 -5.82 -31.74
N THR A 481 -10.35 -6.03 -33.04
CA THR A 481 -9.94 -7.27 -33.71
C THR A 481 -8.46 -7.19 -34.04
N MET A 482 -7.69 -8.17 -33.58
CA MET A 482 -6.25 -8.25 -33.75
C MET A 482 -5.85 -9.58 -34.39
N SER A 483 -4.67 -9.62 -35.00
CA SER A 483 -4.01 -10.84 -35.47
C SER A 483 -2.52 -10.74 -35.16
N LEU A 484 -1.86 -11.87 -34.94
CA LEU A 484 -0.42 -11.92 -34.70
C LEU A 484 0.33 -12.47 -35.91
N ASN A 485 1.61 -12.12 -35.99
CA ASN A 485 2.52 -12.67 -36.99
C ASN A 485 2.62 -14.20 -36.86
N PRO A 486 2.18 -14.98 -37.87
CA PRO A 486 2.14 -16.43 -37.78
C PRO A 486 3.51 -17.10 -37.76
N SER A 487 4.59 -16.35 -38.02
CA SER A 487 5.96 -16.85 -37.92
C SER A 487 6.55 -16.77 -36.50
N VAL A 488 5.80 -16.25 -35.52
CA VAL A 488 6.28 -16.11 -34.13
C VAL A 488 6.24 -17.46 -33.43
N THR A 489 7.36 -17.87 -32.84
CA THR A 489 7.49 -19.11 -32.07
C THR A 489 7.55 -18.89 -30.55
N ALA A 490 7.55 -17.64 -30.10
CA ALA A 490 7.52 -17.30 -28.67
C ALA A 490 6.18 -17.70 -28.04
N THR A 491 6.21 -18.07 -26.76
CA THR A 491 5.03 -18.47 -25.98
C THR A 491 4.51 -17.36 -25.08
N SER A 492 5.20 -16.22 -25.02
CA SER A 492 4.83 -15.06 -24.21
C SER A 492 5.14 -13.74 -24.94
N ALA A 493 4.38 -12.71 -24.61
CA ALA A 493 4.54 -11.36 -25.13
C ALA A 493 3.97 -10.32 -24.15
N SER A 494 4.01 -9.05 -24.54
CA SER A 494 3.32 -7.96 -23.86
C SER A 494 2.37 -7.25 -24.82
N ILE A 495 1.14 -6.98 -24.37
CA ILE A 495 0.22 -6.05 -25.03
C ILE A 495 0.33 -4.67 -24.38
N ARG A 496 0.34 -3.60 -25.18
CA ARG A 496 0.50 -2.24 -24.68
C ARG A 496 -0.41 -1.25 -25.39
N LEU A 497 -0.99 -0.36 -24.60
CA LEU A 497 -1.78 0.81 -25.03
C LEU A 497 -0.98 2.09 -24.76
N LYS A 498 -1.01 3.02 -25.71
CA LYS A 498 -0.43 4.36 -25.60
C LYS A 498 -1.44 5.46 -25.89
N ASP A 499 -1.22 6.62 -25.28
CA ASP A 499 -1.93 7.86 -25.60
C ASP A 499 -1.38 8.54 -26.87
N SER A 500 -1.98 9.66 -27.25
CA SER A 500 -1.58 10.46 -28.42
C SER A 500 -0.18 11.07 -28.29
N ASN A 501 0.33 11.22 -27.06
CA ASN A 501 1.65 11.78 -26.76
C ASN A 501 2.74 10.68 -26.71
N GLY A 502 2.34 9.41 -26.83
CA GLY A 502 3.23 8.26 -26.80
C GLY A 502 3.52 7.72 -25.40
N ASN A 503 2.84 8.22 -24.37
CA ASN A 503 2.92 7.72 -23.00
C ASN A 503 2.27 6.34 -22.90
N ASN A 504 2.85 5.46 -22.09
CA ASN A 504 2.28 4.14 -21.84
C ASN A 504 1.07 4.27 -20.89
N LEU A 505 -0.09 3.77 -21.31
CA LEU A 505 -1.31 3.73 -20.48
C LEU A 505 -1.51 2.35 -19.84
N ILE A 506 -1.27 1.28 -20.60
CA ILE A 506 -1.35 -0.12 -20.13
C ILE A 506 -0.15 -0.88 -20.70
N THR A 507 0.50 -1.71 -19.90
CA THR A 507 1.36 -2.81 -20.36
C THR A 507 0.97 -4.07 -19.60
N LYS A 508 0.60 -5.14 -20.32
CA LYS A 508 0.11 -6.38 -19.73
C LYS A 508 0.82 -7.56 -20.38
N ALA A 509 1.33 -8.49 -19.56
CA ALA A 509 1.87 -9.76 -20.04
C ALA A 509 0.76 -10.66 -20.59
N VAL A 510 1.03 -11.35 -21.70
CA VAL A 510 0.08 -12.24 -22.38
C VAL A 510 0.77 -13.54 -22.80
N VAL A 511 -0.01 -14.61 -22.87
CA VAL A 511 0.43 -15.93 -23.36
C VAL A 511 0.06 -16.06 -24.83
N LEU A 512 0.97 -16.64 -25.62
CA LEU A 512 0.79 -16.93 -27.05
C LEU A 512 0.64 -18.44 -27.25
N GLY A 513 -0.27 -18.87 -28.13
CA GLY A 513 -0.47 -20.29 -28.44
C GLY A 513 -1.64 -20.53 -29.40
N GLU A 514 -1.78 -21.76 -29.91
CA GLU A 514 -2.94 -22.16 -30.71
C GLU A 514 -4.18 -22.33 -29.81
N VAL A 515 -5.31 -21.74 -30.22
CA VAL A 515 -6.58 -21.87 -29.48
C VAL A 515 -7.22 -23.21 -29.82
N VAL A 516 -7.06 -24.21 -28.93
CA VAL A 516 -7.81 -25.47 -29.00
C VAL A 516 -9.19 -25.23 -28.38
N ALA A 517 -10.26 -25.40 -29.15
CA ALA A 517 -11.63 -25.32 -28.63
C ALA A 517 -11.89 -26.51 -27.69
N GLU A 518 -12.02 -26.25 -26.39
CA GLU A 518 -12.48 -27.23 -25.41
C GLU A 518 -14.03 -27.38 -25.52
N PRO A 519 -14.57 -28.61 -25.52
CA PRO A 519 -16.02 -28.84 -25.58
C PRO A 519 -16.70 -28.48 -24.25
N GLU A 520 -17.85 -27.80 -24.31
CA GLU A 520 -18.71 -27.54 -23.13
C GLU A 520 -19.32 -28.86 -22.62
N GLU A 521 -18.70 -29.48 -21.59
CA GLU A 521 -19.40 -30.49 -20.78
C GLU A 521 -20.38 -29.82 -19.81
N ALA A 522 -21.57 -30.40 -19.62
CA ALA A 522 -22.61 -29.86 -18.75
C ALA A 522 -22.16 -29.82 -17.26
N MET A 523 -22.13 -28.61 -16.69
CA MET A 523 -21.70 -28.36 -15.31
C MET A 523 -22.91 -28.20 -14.37
N GLN A 524 -22.85 -28.81 -13.19
CA GLN A 524 -23.68 -28.47 -12.03
C GLN A 524 -23.12 -27.22 -11.34
N ILE A 525 -24.01 -26.30 -10.99
CA ILE A 525 -23.70 -25.07 -10.26
C ILE A 525 -24.31 -25.16 -8.85
N VAL A 526 -23.52 -24.85 -7.83
CA VAL A 526 -23.98 -24.62 -6.45
C VAL A 526 -23.60 -23.22 -6.03
N GLU A 527 -24.53 -22.48 -5.42
CA GLU A 527 -24.35 -21.06 -5.08
C GLU A 527 -24.88 -20.71 -3.70
N ASN A 528 -24.32 -19.67 -3.08
CA ASN A 528 -24.79 -19.06 -1.84
C ASN A 528 -24.45 -17.56 -1.84
N GLY A 529 -25.42 -16.70 -2.13
CA GLY A 529 -25.19 -15.26 -2.25
C GLY A 529 -24.19 -14.95 -3.36
N GLN A 530 -23.04 -14.38 -3.02
CA GLN A 530 -21.99 -14.02 -3.97
C GLN A 530 -21.06 -15.20 -4.32
N TYR A 531 -21.17 -16.35 -3.66
CA TYR A 531 -20.25 -17.47 -3.84
C TYR A 531 -20.85 -18.54 -4.75
N GLN A 532 -20.08 -19.04 -5.70
CA GLN A 532 -20.51 -20.06 -6.66
C GLN A 532 -19.40 -21.09 -6.89
N ILE A 533 -19.78 -22.38 -6.97
CA ILE A 533 -18.91 -23.48 -7.40
C ILE A 533 -19.59 -24.18 -8.59
N SER A 534 -18.85 -24.35 -9.69
CA SER A 534 -19.26 -25.13 -10.85
C SER A 534 -18.41 -26.40 -10.94
N LEU A 535 -19.04 -27.56 -11.08
CA LEU A 535 -18.42 -28.89 -11.17
C LEU A 535 -19.19 -29.76 -12.18
N PRO A 536 -18.65 -30.87 -12.70
CA PRO A 536 -19.38 -31.72 -13.64
C PRO A 536 -20.69 -32.22 -13.05
N GLN A 537 -21.76 -32.26 -13.86
CA GLN A 537 -23.08 -32.74 -13.41
C GLN A 537 -23.04 -34.19 -12.88
N ALA A 538 -22.12 -34.99 -13.40
CA ALA A 538 -21.81 -36.29 -12.86
C ALA A 538 -20.30 -36.37 -12.62
N LEU A 539 -19.90 -36.49 -11.35
CA LEU A 539 -18.50 -36.64 -11.00
C LEU A 539 -17.93 -37.93 -11.63
N PRO A 540 -16.68 -37.90 -12.10
CA PRO A 540 -16.04 -39.08 -12.70
C PRO A 540 -15.75 -40.16 -11.64
N SER A 541 -15.18 -41.28 -12.08
CA SER A 541 -14.88 -42.39 -11.17
C SER A 541 -13.88 -41.95 -10.09
N LEU A 542 -13.91 -42.57 -8.92
CA LEU A 542 -12.98 -42.21 -7.84
C LEU A 542 -11.53 -42.34 -8.32
N GLY A 543 -10.69 -41.35 -7.98
CA GLY A 543 -9.30 -41.25 -8.46
C GLY A 543 -9.12 -40.53 -9.80
N GLU A 544 -10.17 -40.33 -10.60
CA GLU A 544 -10.11 -39.54 -11.84
C GLU A 544 -10.17 -38.04 -11.53
N ALA A 545 -9.45 -37.26 -12.35
CA ALA A 545 -9.39 -35.81 -12.21
C ALA A 545 -10.57 -35.14 -12.92
N PHE A 546 -11.13 -34.08 -12.33
CA PHE A 546 -12.20 -33.26 -12.92
C PHE A 546 -12.01 -31.77 -12.60
N PRO A 547 -12.49 -30.87 -13.47
CA PRO A 547 -12.41 -29.44 -13.21
C PRO A 547 -13.45 -29.00 -12.19
N VAL A 548 -13.07 -28.05 -11.33
CA VAL A 548 -13.98 -27.33 -10.44
C VAL A 548 -13.67 -25.84 -10.55
N LYS A 549 -14.67 -25.03 -10.88
CA LYS A 549 -14.56 -23.56 -10.99
C LYS A 549 -15.21 -22.90 -9.79
N VAL A 550 -14.47 -22.04 -9.09
CA VAL A 550 -14.96 -21.19 -8.02
C VAL A 550 -15.15 -19.77 -8.56
N GLN A 551 -16.26 -19.13 -8.21
CA GLN A 551 -16.55 -17.72 -8.50
C GLN A 551 -17.03 -17.00 -7.24
N ILE A 552 -16.60 -15.76 -7.06
CA ILE A 552 -16.96 -14.88 -5.93
C ILE A 552 -17.32 -13.51 -6.49
N GLY A 553 -18.61 -13.16 -6.42
CA GLY A 553 -19.18 -11.90 -6.90
C GLY A 553 -19.21 -10.78 -5.86
N GLY A 554 -19.72 -9.62 -6.26
CA GLY A 554 -19.95 -8.49 -5.35
C GLY A 554 -18.67 -7.84 -4.83
N LEU A 555 -17.54 -8.09 -5.48
CA LEU A 555 -16.25 -7.52 -5.13
C LEU A 555 -16.03 -6.21 -5.90
N ALA A 556 -15.18 -5.34 -5.37
CA ALA A 556 -14.65 -4.24 -6.17
C ALA A 556 -13.79 -4.81 -7.30
N ALA A 557 -13.80 -4.18 -8.47
CA ALA A 557 -12.95 -4.61 -9.58
C ALA A 557 -11.48 -4.61 -9.16
N GLY A 558 -10.75 -5.70 -9.43
CA GLY A 558 -9.36 -5.87 -9.00
C GLY A 558 -9.18 -6.32 -7.55
N ALA A 559 -10.23 -6.36 -6.73
CA ALA A 559 -10.15 -6.88 -5.37
C ALA A 559 -9.66 -8.33 -5.40
N THR A 560 -8.69 -8.65 -4.54
CA THR A 560 -8.15 -9.99 -4.44
C THR A 560 -8.84 -10.73 -3.29
N VAL A 561 -9.21 -11.98 -3.54
CA VAL A 561 -9.58 -12.93 -2.51
C VAL A 561 -8.40 -13.86 -2.32
N MET A 562 -7.66 -13.63 -1.25
CA MET A 562 -6.60 -14.51 -0.78
C MET A 562 -7.18 -15.56 0.17
N ASN A 563 -6.57 -16.75 0.21
CA ASN A 563 -6.97 -17.84 1.12
C ASN A 563 -8.37 -18.43 0.91
N ALA A 564 -8.90 -18.37 -0.31
CA ALA A 564 -10.03 -19.20 -0.68
C ALA A 564 -9.60 -20.68 -0.67
N GLN A 565 -10.30 -21.49 0.12
CA GLN A 565 -9.99 -22.91 0.28
C GLN A 565 -11.21 -23.77 0.01
N ILE A 566 -11.02 -24.84 -0.75
CA ILE A 566 -12.10 -25.77 -1.13
C ILE A 566 -11.76 -27.19 -0.72
N GLN A 567 -12.79 -27.96 -0.36
CA GLN A 567 -12.69 -29.41 -0.17
C GLN A 567 -14.02 -30.13 -0.48
N ILE A 568 -13.94 -31.45 -0.62
CA ILE A 568 -15.06 -32.39 -0.55
C ILE A 568 -14.83 -33.32 0.65
N TYR A 569 -15.87 -33.53 1.45
CA TYR A 569 -15.83 -34.34 2.68
C TYR A 569 -17.11 -35.17 2.85
N LEU A 570 -16.99 -36.32 3.52
CA LEU A 570 -18.10 -37.22 3.83
C LEU A 570 -18.86 -36.77 5.08
N ALA A 571 -20.02 -37.37 5.31
CA ALA A 571 -20.71 -37.29 6.60
C ALA A 571 -19.75 -37.70 7.74
N GLY A 572 -19.70 -36.91 8.81
CA GLY A 572 -18.73 -37.08 9.91
C GLY A 572 -17.43 -36.27 9.75
N GLY A 573 -17.25 -35.54 8.64
CA GLY A 573 -16.16 -34.56 8.49
C GLY A 573 -14.90 -35.08 7.80
N THR A 574 -14.86 -36.35 7.40
CA THR A 574 -13.70 -36.94 6.72
C THR A 574 -13.49 -36.33 5.34
N SER A 575 -12.41 -35.59 5.13
CA SER A 575 -12.04 -35.03 3.82
C SER A 575 -11.61 -36.12 2.85
N VAL A 576 -12.04 -35.99 1.58
CA VAL A 576 -11.83 -37.01 0.53
C VAL A 576 -11.37 -36.42 -0.80
N SER A 577 -11.19 -35.11 -0.91
CA SER A 577 -10.67 -34.47 -2.12
C SER A 577 -9.19 -34.11 -2.05
N GLN A 578 -8.58 -34.03 -3.23
CA GLN A 578 -7.28 -33.41 -3.48
C GLN A 578 -7.42 -32.36 -4.58
N ILE A 579 -6.53 -31.36 -4.57
CA ILE A 579 -6.35 -30.41 -5.67
C ILE A 579 -5.00 -30.66 -6.33
N GLN A 580 -4.97 -30.65 -7.65
CA GLN A 580 -3.75 -30.80 -8.42
C GLN A 580 -2.83 -29.59 -8.20
N ASN A 581 -1.56 -29.85 -7.91
CA ASN A 581 -0.53 -28.82 -7.81
C ASN A 581 -0.23 -28.22 -9.20
N ALA A 582 0.43 -27.05 -9.22
CA ALA A 582 0.79 -26.37 -10.47
C ALA A 582 1.72 -27.21 -11.38
N ASP A 583 2.53 -28.10 -10.80
CA ASP A 583 3.40 -29.05 -11.51
C ASP A 583 2.68 -30.31 -12.01
N LYS A 584 1.34 -30.33 -11.93
CA LYS A 584 0.45 -31.46 -12.25
C LYS A 584 0.54 -32.66 -11.30
N SER A 585 1.37 -32.60 -10.25
CA SER A 585 1.40 -33.61 -9.20
C SER A 585 0.16 -33.51 -8.31
N TRP A 586 -0.08 -34.56 -7.52
CA TRP A 586 -1.17 -34.59 -6.56
C TRP A 586 -0.62 -34.74 -5.15
N PRO A 587 -1.17 -34.00 -4.16
CA PRO A 587 -0.78 -34.16 -2.77
C PRO A 587 -1.09 -35.57 -2.25
N SER A 588 -0.44 -35.98 -1.17
CA SER A 588 -0.69 -37.27 -0.51
C SER A 588 -1.83 -37.23 0.50
N SER A 589 -2.12 -36.05 1.06
CA SER A 589 -3.19 -35.82 2.04
C SER A 589 -4.53 -35.48 1.36
N TYR A 590 -5.63 -35.66 2.10
CA TYR A 590 -6.97 -35.18 1.71
C TYR A 590 -7.38 -34.07 2.67
N GLY A 591 -8.01 -33.02 2.18
CA GLY A 591 -8.30 -31.86 3.03
C GLY A 591 -8.76 -30.61 2.28
N TYR A 592 -8.68 -29.49 3.00
CA TYR A 592 -8.77 -28.15 2.41
C TYR A 592 -7.49 -27.81 1.68
N PHE A 593 -7.64 -27.30 0.45
CA PHE A 593 -6.54 -26.80 -0.35
C PHE A 593 -6.83 -25.37 -0.76
N ASN A 594 -5.79 -24.54 -0.71
CA ASN A 594 -5.83 -23.17 -1.21
C ASN A 594 -5.91 -23.20 -2.74
N ILE A 595 -6.84 -22.45 -3.32
CA ILE A 595 -7.00 -22.35 -4.78
C ILE A 595 -6.16 -21.22 -5.39
N GLY A 596 -5.34 -20.56 -4.57
CA GLY A 596 -4.51 -19.41 -4.91
C GLY A 596 -5.27 -18.10 -4.75
N THR A 597 -4.65 -17.01 -5.21
CA THR A 597 -5.28 -15.70 -5.25
C THR A 597 -6.28 -15.63 -6.39
N LEU A 598 -7.52 -15.25 -6.08
CA LEU A 598 -8.52 -14.89 -7.10
C LEU A 598 -8.58 -13.38 -7.17
N THR A 599 -8.57 -12.83 -8.38
CA THR A 599 -8.72 -11.39 -8.59
C THR A 599 -10.07 -11.13 -9.25
N ALA A 600 -10.85 -10.22 -8.67
CA ALA A 600 -12.13 -9.81 -9.20
C ALA A 600 -11.95 -9.13 -10.55
N ASP A 601 -12.72 -9.56 -11.54
CA ASP A 601 -12.80 -8.90 -12.82
C ASP A 601 -13.57 -7.57 -12.70
N ALA A 602 -13.72 -6.86 -13.82
CA ALA A 602 -14.41 -5.58 -13.86
C ALA A 602 -15.92 -5.65 -13.54
N SER A 603 -16.50 -6.86 -13.50
CA SER A 603 -17.88 -7.09 -13.06
C SER A 603 -17.98 -7.39 -11.55
N GLY A 604 -16.86 -7.33 -10.84
CA GLY A 604 -16.77 -7.66 -9.43
C GLY A 604 -16.77 -9.17 -9.17
N VAL A 605 -16.39 -9.98 -10.16
CA VAL A 605 -16.39 -11.45 -10.08
C VAL A 605 -14.95 -11.97 -10.10
N ALA A 606 -14.50 -12.53 -8.98
CA ALA A 606 -13.24 -13.24 -8.89
C ALA A 606 -13.46 -14.71 -9.25
N SER A 607 -12.66 -15.28 -10.15
CA SER A 607 -12.85 -16.69 -10.58
C SER A 607 -11.56 -17.48 -10.71
N LYS A 608 -11.63 -18.78 -10.39
CA LYS A 608 -10.52 -19.72 -10.53
C LYS A 608 -11.02 -21.13 -10.83
N GLN A 609 -10.39 -21.79 -11.81
CA GLN A 609 -10.58 -23.21 -12.05
C GLN A 609 -9.42 -24.01 -11.48
N VAL A 610 -9.74 -25.10 -10.79
CA VAL A 610 -8.79 -26.07 -10.23
C VAL A 610 -9.15 -27.47 -10.69
N MET A 611 -8.16 -28.38 -10.75
CA MET A 611 -8.40 -29.80 -10.98
C MET A 611 -8.51 -30.52 -9.64
N MET A 612 -9.62 -31.22 -9.43
CA MET A 612 -9.88 -32.01 -8.23
C MET A 612 -9.90 -33.50 -8.55
N ARG A 613 -9.59 -34.34 -7.57
CA ARG A 613 -9.87 -35.79 -7.62
C ARG A 613 -10.31 -36.29 -6.26
N LEU A 614 -11.05 -37.39 -6.24
CA LEU A 614 -11.55 -38.02 -5.01
C LEU A 614 -10.72 -39.22 -4.60
N ASN A 615 -10.69 -39.49 -3.29
CA ASN A 615 -10.05 -40.66 -2.73
C ASN A 615 -10.64 -41.96 -3.34
N PRO A 616 -9.82 -42.81 -3.99
CA PRO A 616 -10.29 -44.04 -4.64
C PRO A 616 -10.86 -45.08 -3.67
N ALA A 617 -10.63 -44.95 -2.36
CA ALA A 617 -11.04 -45.92 -1.35
C ALA A 617 -12.41 -45.63 -0.71
N ILE A 618 -13.11 -44.58 -1.11
CA ILE A 618 -14.40 -44.22 -0.49
C ILE A 618 -15.53 -45.10 -1.06
N THR A 619 -16.49 -45.44 -0.21
CA THR A 619 -17.68 -46.24 -0.59
C THR A 619 -18.99 -45.47 -0.44
N ALA A 620 -18.91 -44.19 -0.05
CA ALA A 620 -20.07 -43.34 0.14
C ALA A 620 -20.63 -42.86 -1.21
N SER A 621 -21.96 -42.87 -1.34
CA SER A 621 -22.67 -42.34 -2.51
C SER A 621 -22.98 -40.84 -2.42
N GLN A 622 -22.68 -40.21 -1.27
CA GLN A 622 -22.94 -38.81 -1.01
C GLN A 622 -21.78 -38.15 -0.25
N ALA A 623 -21.53 -36.89 -0.59
CA ALA A 623 -20.55 -36.05 0.08
C ALA A 623 -21.04 -34.60 0.13
N ASN A 624 -20.25 -33.73 0.76
CA ASN A 624 -20.45 -32.30 0.73
C ASN A 624 -19.22 -31.61 0.15
N ILE A 625 -19.44 -30.65 -0.73
CA ILE A 625 -18.42 -29.70 -1.17
C ILE A 625 -18.52 -28.43 -0.33
N ARG A 626 -17.37 -27.85 0.05
CA ARG A 626 -17.33 -26.64 0.87
C ARG A 626 -16.25 -25.67 0.41
N LEU A 627 -16.63 -24.41 0.25
CA LEU A 627 -15.73 -23.26 0.10
C LEU A 627 -15.66 -22.48 1.43
N ARG A 628 -14.46 -22.09 1.82
CA ARG A 628 -14.18 -21.21 2.97
C ARG A 628 -13.18 -20.12 2.61
N LEU A 629 -13.23 -19.00 3.31
CA LEU A 629 -12.27 -17.90 3.19
C LEU A 629 -11.44 -17.82 4.47
N GLY A 630 -10.20 -18.33 4.45
CA GLY A 630 -9.40 -18.46 5.68
C GLY A 630 -9.87 -19.58 6.62
N SER A 631 -9.30 -19.63 7.83
CA SER A 631 -9.63 -20.65 8.85
C SER A 631 -10.97 -20.31 9.53
N GLY A 632 -11.95 -21.20 9.43
CA GLY A 632 -13.21 -21.12 10.19
C GLY A 632 -14.38 -20.40 9.50
N ASN A 633 -14.15 -19.61 8.44
CA ASN A 633 -15.22 -18.89 7.74
C ASN A 633 -15.76 -19.68 6.53
N ASN A 634 -16.74 -20.56 6.78
CA ASN A 634 -17.39 -21.36 5.74
C ASN A 634 -18.44 -20.54 4.98
N VAL A 635 -18.19 -20.23 3.71
CA VAL A 635 -19.04 -19.33 2.92
C VAL A 635 -20.02 -20.06 1.99
N LEU A 636 -19.73 -21.31 1.62
CA LEU A 636 -20.65 -22.14 0.83
C LEU A 636 -20.47 -23.62 1.21
N THR A 637 -21.57 -24.32 1.49
CA THR A 637 -21.59 -25.79 1.62
C THR A 637 -22.77 -26.34 0.84
N ALA A 638 -22.54 -27.37 0.03
CA ALA A 638 -23.59 -28.04 -0.72
C ALA A 638 -23.39 -29.56 -0.73
N SER A 639 -24.50 -30.31 -0.69
CA SER A 639 -24.46 -31.77 -0.85
C SER A 639 -24.33 -32.13 -2.33
N ILE A 640 -23.48 -33.11 -2.62
CA ILE A 640 -23.20 -33.62 -3.96
C ILE A 640 -23.34 -35.14 -3.98
N GLN A 641 -23.77 -35.68 -5.13
CA GLN A 641 -23.80 -37.13 -5.34
C GLN A 641 -22.43 -37.59 -5.83
N LEU A 642 -21.95 -38.68 -5.24
CA LEU A 642 -20.79 -39.41 -5.73
C LEU A 642 -21.30 -40.57 -6.61
N ARG A 643 -20.54 -40.92 -7.65
CA ARG A 643 -20.86 -42.10 -8.47
C ARG A 643 -20.55 -43.39 -7.75
#